data_AF-K2AZC2-F1
#
_entry.id   AF-K2AZC2-F1
#
_cell.length_a   1.000
_cell.length_b   1.000
_cell.length_c   1.000
_cell.angle_alpha   90.00
_cell.angle_beta   90.00
_cell.angle_gamma   90.00
#
_symmetry.space_group_name_H-M   'P 1'
#
loop_
_entity.id
_entity.type
_entity.pdbx_description
1 polymer ?
#
loop_
_entity_poly.entity_id
_entity_poly.type
_entity_poly.pdbx_seq_one_letter_code
_entity_poly.pdbx_strand_id
1 'polypeptide(L)'
;MSINDADILKALDVLVTAEDEILLIHSSFKHLKKIEEAKWPLLSALRILVNRGHTVVIPSFTFSFIKNSYFDVNQSKSEVGILGDWFRELYGAERSLHPIYSFVYLGNLANEIRSVSADTCFSKDSIFSYFNQKKTRIILIGCDYQYTTQFHFYEELADVPYRYQKQFSGLVINGREKKSVESTMFVRDMDINPINDFSAIAGALKEKQQINHSECSLGTLQSFKEADAYHIAMELLRQDKLAFLKNRPHVEYALARALFRKQNPPIKIALMGNSNLTILEKSIKEQWQVYFKERSLELFLPEFGQSEKEILDNHSALSRFNPDYIIFNDTLEDIFHVNFLEDISSDQLNKLDEYFKLIEFCKSIFSAAILVNNFLNFYLNSKKSASYNRKNGDFDLVQQCNQRLKLFINKHENIYCIDLFDVLLSKQALHDKRLWYLGQFRYSEKFYIELAIKYIGNILSMTGNTIRLIALDLDHTLWGGVLGEEGIAGIQLGGDYPGNAYKDFQRLLLKLQARGIALAILSKNDEDLAIEAMSEHPHMLIRPSMLAAHFINWQEKSINLMQLSDQIKIGLQHILLIDDNPLEREKIREMLPEVKVLELPEDPALYSDALLSSPYIECVMMTEEDKKRTEFYAKNNSEIKKTKMGNIEDFLFSEEIKVVINDLTDHNFSRAIQLINKTNQFNTTAKRYSSSDLETIKNNSGVIIVVGVSDKSNEYENMGLFVLKKTNPQVIHIDLFLLSCRMLGKSVESAMLAWVYFYARKNNAATIIGEIKITPRNSPVRKLYETHGFQILSQNDVEVKAFLDINKSSLSVPPWLTLIDKTDTGVFAC
;
A
#
# COMPACT_ATOMS: atom_id res chain seq x y z
N MET A 1 4.32 -9.05 -53.72
CA MET A 1 5.24 -8.23 -54.54
C MET A 1 6.67 -8.61 -54.19
N SER A 2 7.59 -8.63 -55.15
CA SER A 2 9.02 -8.77 -54.88
C SER A 2 9.55 -7.47 -54.26
N ILE A 3 10.24 -7.58 -53.12
CA ILE A 3 10.82 -6.43 -52.42
C ILE A 3 11.92 -5.84 -53.31
N ASN A 4 11.79 -4.57 -53.70
CA ASN A 4 12.78 -3.87 -54.51
C ASN A 4 12.98 -2.44 -53.97
N ASP A 5 14.14 -1.86 -54.25
CA ASP A 5 14.56 -0.57 -53.70
C ASP A 5 13.78 0.61 -54.27
N ALA A 6 13.39 0.56 -55.55
CA ALA A 6 12.61 1.61 -56.19
C ALA A 6 11.23 1.83 -55.53
N ASP A 7 10.56 0.74 -55.15
CA ASP A 7 9.28 0.77 -54.42
C ASP A 7 9.45 1.36 -53.01
N ILE A 8 10.48 0.92 -52.28
CA ILE A 8 10.80 1.42 -50.94
C ILE A 8 11.14 2.92 -50.99
N LEU A 9 12.01 3.31 -51.93
CA LEU A 9 12.43 4.69 -52.10
C LEU A 9 11.26 5.60 -52.47
N LYS A 10 10.36 5.14 -53.36
CA LYS A 10 9.15 5.90 -53.72
C LYS A 10 8.26 6.14 -52.50
N ALA A 11 8.10 5.14 -51.63
CA ALA A 11 7.33 5.29 -50.40
C ALA A 11 8.00 6.21 -49.38
N LEU A 12 9.35 6.19 -49.28
CA LEU A 12 10.10 7.13 -48.43
C LEU A 12 10.08 8.56 -48.98
N ASP A 13 10.09 8.74 -50.30
CA ASP A 13 10.01 10.06 -50.96
C ASP A 13 8.67 10.78 -50.70
N VAL A 14 7.59 10.03 -50.40
CA VAL A 14 6.32 10.61 -49.94
C VAL A 14 6.42 11.15 -48.50
N LEU A 15 7.30 10.58 -47.69
CA LEU A 15 7.38 10.85 -46.26
C LEU A 15 8.42 11.90 -45.90
N VAL A 16 9.46 12.08 -46.73
CA VAL A 16 10.65 12.90 -46.46
C VAL A 16 10.62 14.16 -47.33
N THR A 17 11.12 15.26 -46.78
CA THR A 17 11.27 16.56 -47.44
C THR A 17 12.74 16.98 -47.49
N ALA A 18 13.12 17.82 -48.44
CA ALA A 18 14.49 18.31 -48.58
C ALA A 18 15.00 19.13 -47.37
N GLU A 19 14.09 19.61 -46.52
CA GLU A 19 14.43 20.35 -45.31
C GLU A 19 14.79 19.45 -44.12
N ASP A 20 14.46 18.16 -44.17
CA ASP A 20 14.73 17.26 -43.05
C ASP A 20 16.24 16.96 -42.98
N GLU A 21 16.89 17.33 -41.89
CA GLU A 21 18.33 17.10 -41.70
C GLU A 21 18.61 15.68 -41.20
N ILE A 22 17.72 15.16 -40.35
CA ILE A 22 17.85 13.86 -39.68
C ILE A 22 16.59 13.03 -39.96
N LEU A 23 16.80 11.79 -40.39
CA LEU A 23 15.76 10.78 -40.55
C LEU A 23 15.94 9.70 -39.48
N LEU A 24 15.16 9.77 -38.41
CA LEU A 24 15.18 8.82 -37.30
C LEU A 24 14.21 7.68 -37.58
N ILE A 25 14.75 6.48 -37.84
CA ILE A 25 13.97 5.35 -38.36
C ILE A 25 13.75 4.29 -37.28
N HIS A 26 12.49 4.10 -36.90
CA HIS A 26 12.04 2.94 -36.12
C HIS A 26 11.46 1.90 -37.07
N SER A 27 11.72 0.61 -36.79
CA SER A 27 11.25 -0.45 -37.68
C SER A 27 10.87 -1.73 -36.94
N SER A 28 9.89 -2.44 -37.47
CA SER A 28 9.56 -3.82 -37.09
C SER A 28 9.25 -4.62 -38.35
N PHE A 29 10.03 -5.69 -38.54
CA PHE A 29 9.89 -6.60 -39.68
C PHE A 29 9.27 -7.94 -39.30
N LYS A 30 8.65 -8.04 -38.12
CA LYS A 30 8.06 -9.29 -37.61
C LYS A 30 7.02 -9.91 -38.55
N HIS A 31 6.33 -9.08 -39.34
CA HIS A 31 5.30 -9.52 -40.28
C HIS A 31 5.86 -9.96 -41.66
N LEU A 32 7.16 -9.74 -41.94
CA LEU A 32 7.78 -10.13 -43.20
C LEU A 32 8.16 -11.61 -43.18
N LYS A 33 7.54 -12.41 -44.06
CA LYS A 33 7.84 -13.85 -44.20
C LYS A 33 9.28 -14.14 -44.65
N LYS A 34 9.92 -13.20 -45.35
CA LYS A 34 11.29 -13.33 -45.89
C LYS A 34 12.10 -12.06 -45.63
N ILE A 35 12.46 -11.85 -44.37
CA ILE A 35 13.18 -10.66 -43.90
C ILE A 35 14.52 -10.44 -44.61
N GLU A 36 15.22 -11.50 -45.00
CA GLU A 36 16.53 -11.40 -45.68
C GLU A 36 16.43 -10.74 -47.07
N GLU A 37 15.32 -10.96 -47.78
CA GLU A 37 15.06 -10.33 -49.09
C GLU A 37 14.89 -8.81 -48.97
N ALA A 38 14.61 -8.28 -47.77
CA ALA A 38 14.41 -6.85 -47.53
C ALA A 38 15.71 -6.07 -47.28
N LYS A 39 16.79 -6.75 -46.86
CA LYS A 39 18.01 -6.10 -46.35
C LYS A 39 18.62 -5.14 -47.36
N TRP A 40 19.08 -5.65 -48.51
CA TRP A 40 19.80 -4.84 -49.48
C TRP A 40 18.92 -3.80 -50.19
N PRO A 41 17.67 -4.10 -50.57
CA PRO A 41 16.77 -3.09 -51.11
C PRO A 41 16.55 -1.90 -50.16
N LEU A 42 16.34 -2.16 -48.88
CA LEU A 42 16.16 -1.11 -47.89
C LEU A 42 17.45 -0.32 -47.66
N LEU A 43 18.59 -0.99 -47.48
CA LEU A 43 19.89 -0.32 -47.33
C LEU A 43 20.25 0.54 -48.54
N SER A 44 19.93 0.09 -49.76
CA SER A 44 20.07 0.86 -51.00
C SER A 44 19.24 2.16 -50.94
N ALA A 45 17.95 2.06 -50.61
CA ALA A 45 17.06 3.21 -50.49
C ALA A 45 17.55 4.21 -49.41
N LEU A 46 17.97 3.73 -48.23
CA LEU A 46 18.51 4.58 -47.18
C LEU A 46 19.82 5.25 -47.59
N ARG A 47 20.71 4.55 -48.32
CA ARG A 47 21.95 5.14 -48.85
C ARG A 47 21.68 6.23 -49.87
N ILE A 48 20.63 6.09 -50.69
CA ILE A 48 20.21 7.15 -51.61
C ILE A 48 19.76 8.40 -50.84
N LEU A 49 19.01 8.25 -49.74
CA LEU A 49 18.65 9.39 -48.88
C LEU A 49 19.88 10.06 -48.25
N VAL A 50 20.85 9.28 -47.79
CA VAL A 50 22.15 9.81 -47.32
C VAL A 50 22.85 10.61 -48.42
N ASN A 51 22.92 10.08 -49.64
CA ASN A 51 23.55 10.76 -50.78
C ASN A 51 22.81 12.04 -51.19
N ARG A 52 21.51 12.17 -50.84
CA ARG A 52 20.72 13.39 -51.04
C ARG A 52 20.93 14.44 -49.92
N GLY A 53 21.82 14.16 -48.96
CA GLY A 53 22.23 15.11 -47.92
C GLY A 53 21.58 14.90 -46.56
N HIS A 54 20.75 13.87 -46.40
CA HIS A 54 20.13 13.54 -45.11
C HIS A 54 21.11 12.78 -44.20
N THR A 55 20.90 12.86 -42.89
CA THR A 55 21.54 11.95 -41.92
C THR A 55 20.54 10.91 -41.47
N VAL A 56 20.78 9.65 -41.79
CA VAL A 56 19.92 8.54 -41.35
C VAL A 56 20.42 8.03 -40.00
N VAL A 57 19.48 7.85 -39.06
CA VAL A 57 19.76 7.44 -37.69
C VAL A 57 18.81 6.31 -37.29
N ILE A 58 19.35 5.25 -36.69
CA ILE A 58 18.62 4.02 -36.38
C ILE A 58 18.88 3.61 -34.92
N PRO A 59 17.83 3.48 -34.07
CA PRO A 59 17.97 2.95 -32.72
C PRO A 59 18.69 1.61 -32.71
N SER A 60 19.68 1.45 -31.84
CA SER A 60 20.47 0.22 -31.70
C SER A 60 20.78 -0.03 -30.23
N PHE A 61 19.75 -0.13 -29.39
CA PHE A 61 19.92 -0.18 -27.93
C PHE A 61 20.50 -1.51 -27.44
N THR A 62 21.19 -1.47 -26.30
CA THR A 62 21.82 -2.64 -25.66
C THR A 62 21.37 -2.72 -24.19
N PHE A 63 20.14 -3.18 -23.93
CA PHE A 63 19.62 -3.25 -22.56
C PHE A 63 20.35 -4.30 -21.71
N SER A 64 21.01 -5.28 -22.32
CA SER A 64 21.91 -6.21 -21.62
C SER A 64 23.03 -5.54 -20.83
N PHE A 65 23.40 -4.29 -21.15
CA PHE A 65 24.34 -3.49 -20.33
C PHE A 65 23.85 -3.35 -18.88
N ILE A 66 22.54 -3.25 -18.66
CA ILE A 66 21.93 -3.10 -17.33
C ILE A 66 22.14 -4.35 -16.47
N LYS A 67 22.29 -5.52 -17.09
CA LYS A 67 22.44 -6.81 -16.38
C LYS A 67 23.91 -7.23 -16.25
N ASN A 68 24.68 -7.01 -17.31
CA ASN A 68 26.01 -7.58 -17.45
C ASN A 68 27.13 -6.52 -17.36
N SER A 69 26.77 -5.24 -17.23
CA SER A 69 27.72 -4.12 -17.10
C SER A 69 28.76 -4.06 -18.22
N TYR A 70 28.37 -4.40 -19.45
CA TYR A 70 29.27 -4.54 -20.61
C TYR A 70 28.64 -4.04 -21.91
N PHE A 71 29.36 -3.18 -22.65
CA PHE A 71 28.99 -2.70 -23.98
C PHE A 71 30.23 -2.52 -24.86
N ASP A 72 30.28 -3.23 -25.99
CA ASP A 72 31.26 -3.01 -27.06
C ASP A 72 30.60 -2.30 -28.25
N VAL A 73 31.10 -1.12 -28.62
CA VAL A 73 30.53 -0.27 -29.68
C VAL A 73 30.44 -1.01 -31.02
N ASN A 74 31.43 -1.85 -31.32
CA ASN A 74 31.55 -2.54 -32.60
C ASN A 74 30.91 -3.93 -32.58
N GLN A 75 30.93 -4.62 -31.45
CA GLN A 75 30.48 -6.02 -31.36
C GLN A 75 29.08 -6.23 -30.79
N SER A 76 28.59 -5.31 -29.94
CA SER A 76 27.26 -5.48 -29.33
C SER A 76 26.19 -5.44 -30.42
N LYS A 77 25.20 -6.34 -30.34
CA LYS A 77 24.06 -6.36 -31.26
C LYS A 77 22.95 -5.44 -30.76
N SER A 78 22.08 -5.00 -31.68
CA SER A 78 20.88 -4.26 -31.32
C SER A 78 19.83 -5.19 -30.68
N GLU A 79 19.19 -4.73 -29.61
CA GLU A 79 18.08 -5.44 -28.94
C GLU A 79 16.69 -4.90 -29.31
N VAL A 80 16.63 -3.84 -30.14
CA VAL A 80 15.38 -3.16 -30.56
C VAL A 80 15.07 -3.27 -32.05
N GLY A 81 15.78 -4.15 -32.76
CA GLY A 81 15.54 -4.44 -34.17
C GLY A 81 16.82 -4.65 -34.96
N ILE A 82 16.73 -5.42 -36.05
CA ILE A 82 17.89 -5.84 -36.86
C ILE A 82 18.41 -4.75 -37.80
N LEU A 83 17.60 -3.72 -38.08
CA LEU A 83 17.94 -2.69 -39.07
C LEU A 83 19.23 -1.94 -38.72
N GLY A 84 19.46 -1.64 -37.44
CA GLY A 84 20.69 -0.99 -36.99
C GLY A 84 21.95 -1.83 -37.27
N ASP A 85 21.86 -3.14 -37.03
CA ASP A 85 22.97 -4.07 -37.32
C ASP A 85 23.24 -4.17 -38.82
N TRP A 86 22.19 -4.19 -39.66
CA TRP A 86 22.33 -4.14 -41.12
C TRP A 86 22.92 -2.81 -41.61
N PHE A 87 22.45 -1.69 -41.06
CA PHE A 87 22.86 -0.35 -41.49
C PHE A 87 24.33 -0.08 -41.17
N ARG A 88 24.86 -0.68 -40.09
CA ARG A 88 26.28 -0.66 -39.74
C ARG A 88 27.19 -1.33 -40.79
N GLU A 89 26.65 -2.16 -41.67
CA GLU A 89 27.42 -2.76 -42.77
C GLU A 89 27.70 -1.77 -43.91
N LEU A 90 27.00 -0.63 -43.96
CA LEU A 90 27.29 0.41 -44.95
C LEU A 90 28.60 1.12 -44.63
N TYR A 91 29.44 1.30 -45.66
CA TYR A 91 30.70 2.03 -45.51
C TYR A 91 30.46 3.45 -44.98
N GLY A 92 31.13 3.77 -43.87
CA GLY A 92 31.05 5.05 -43.16
C GLY A 92 29.99 5.12 -42.07
N ALA A 93 29.17 4.08 -41.86
CA ALA A 93 28.19 4.06 -40.78
C ALA A 93 28.90 3.87 -39.43
N GLU A 94 28.46 4.60 -38.42
CA GLU A 94 29.05 4.61 -37.08
C GLU A 94 27.98 4.39 -36.01
N ARG A 95 28.41 3.99 -34.81
CA ARG A 95 27.52 3.82 -33.65
C ARG A 95 27.91 4.77 -32.54
N SER A 96 26.91 5.38 -31.89
CA SER A 96 27.13 6.27 -30.75
C SER A 96 27.61 5.50 -29.52
N LEU A 97 28.29 6.21 -28.61
CA LEU A 97 29.00 5.62 -27.47
C LEU A 97 28.11 5.32 -26.25
N HIS A 98 26.86 5.81 -26.24
CA HIS A 98 25.99 5.64 -25.09
C HIS A 98 25.64 4.14 -24.89
N PRO A 99 25.97 3.52 -23.74
CA PRO A 99 25.92 2.06 -23.61
C PRO A 99 24.50 1.47 -23.66
N ILE A 100 23.51 2.20 -23.16
CA ILE A 100 22.11 1.75 -23.13
C ILE A 100 21.38 2.16 -24.43
N TYR A 101 21.23 3.47 -24.67
CA TYR A 101 20.55 4.03 -25.85
C TYR A 101 21.51 4.45 -26.96
N SER A 102 22.23 3.50 -27.56
CA SER A 102 23.05 3.78 -28.74
C SER A 102 22.26 3.81 -30.04
N PHE A 103 22.77 4.55 -31.03
CA PHE A 103 22.20 4.71 -32.35
C PHE A 103 23.27 4.42 -33.40
N VAL A 104 22.90 3.79 -34.51
CA VAL A 104 23.74 3.70 -35.70
C VAL A 104 23.33 4.80 -36.67
N TYR A 105 24.30 5.54 -37.21
CA TYR A 105 24.05 6.71 -38.03
C TYR A 105 25.03 6.84 -39.20
N LEU A 106 24.58 7.53 -40.25
CA LEU A 106 25.38 7.85 -41.43
C LEU A 106 24.81 9.11 -42.10
N GLY A 107 25.68 10.08 -42.43
CA GLY A 107 25.33 11.27 -43.20
C GLY A 107 26.06 12.54 -42.76
N ASN A 108 25.56 13.69 -43.22
CA ASN A 108 26.22 14.99 -43.08
C ASN A 108 26.48 15.41 -41.62
N LEU A 109 25.60 15.01 -40.69
CA LEU A 109 25.70 15.37 -39.28
C LEU A 109 26.42 14.30 -38.42
N ALA A 110 27.08 13.32 -39.04
CA ALA A 110 27.74 12.23 -38.32
C ALA A 110 28.78 12.72 -37.29
N ASN A 111 29.57 13.74 -37.62
CA ASN A 111 30.57 14.30 -36.69
C ASN A 111 29.92 14.96 -35.47
N GLU A 112 28.79 15.65 -35.66
CA GLU A 112 28.03 16.25 -34.55
C GLU A 112 27.44 15.16 -33.65
N ILE A 113 26.80 14.13 -34.23
CA ILE A 113 26.25 13.00 -33.47
C ILE A 113 27.35 12.28 -32.67
N ARG A 114 28.54 12.09 -33.26
CA ARG A 114 29.69 11.48 -32.58
C ARG A 114 30.11 12.25 -31.34
N SER A 115 30.00 13.58 -31.37
CA SER A 115 30.40 14.46 -30.28
C SER A 115 29.39 14.53 -29.13
N VAL A 116 28.17 14.03 -29.33
CA VAL A 116 27.15 14.02 -28.26
C VAL A 116 27.53 12.98 -27.20
N SER A 117 27.83 13.47 -25.99
CA SER A 117 28.16 12.67 -24.83
C SER A 117 27.32 13.14 -23.65
N ALA A 118 26.50 12.24 -23.10
CA ALA A 118 25.71 12.50 -21.91
C ALA A 118 25.78 11.29 -20.96
N ASP A 119 25.91 11.57 -19.67
CA ASP A 119 25.86 10.55 -18.61
C ASP A 119 24.42 10.12 -18.28
N THR A 120 23.43 10.76 -18.91
CA THR A 120 22.00 10.57 -18.68
C THR A 120 21.31 10.23 -20.01
N CYS A 121 20.34 9.31 -19.95
CA CYS A 121 19.72 8.72 -21.14
C CYS A 121 18.85 9.71 -21.92
N PHE A 122 18.00 10.50 -21.25
CA PHE A 122 17.09 11.46 -21.90
C PHE A 122 17.14 12.87 -21.30
N SER A 123 18.30 13.31 -20.82
CA SER A 123 18.44 14.70 -20.38
C SER A 123 18.53 15.69 -21.55
N LYS A 124 18.59 16.98 -21.22
CA LYS A 124 18.82 18.09 -22.19
C LYS A 124 20.13 17.97 -22.98
N ASP A 125 21.10 17.22 -22.48
CA ASP A 125 22.40 17.03 -23.13
C ASP A 125 22.46 15.71 -23.92
N SER A 126 21.37 14.92 -23.88
CA SER A 126 21.26 13.63 -24.56
C SER A 126 21.13 13.74 -26.08
N ILE A 127 21.37 12.63 -26.76
CA ILE A 127 21.15 12.52 -28.21
C ILE A 127 19.69 12.75 -28.62
N PHE A 128 18.73 12.46 -27.74
CA PHE A 128 17.32 12.74 -27.97
C PHE A 128 17.03 14.24 -28.00
N SER A 129 17.69 15.02 -27.12
CA SER A 129 17.65 16.49 -27.15
C SER A 129 18.32 17.04 -28.40
N TYR A 130 19.44 16.45 -28.83
CA TYR A 130 20.07 16.83 -30.10
C TYR A 130 19.13 16.63 -31.30
N PHE A 131 18.38 15.52 -31.36
CA PHE A 131 17.37 15.32 -32.40
C PHE A 131 16.25 16.37 -32.33
N ASN A 132 15.85 16.78 -31.13
CA ASN A 132 14.83 17.81 -30.94
C ASN A 132 15.27 19.21 -31.40
N GLN A 133 16.57 19.50 -31.37
CA GLN A 133 17.14 20.78 -31.80
C GLN A 133 17.38 20.86 -33.32
N LYS A 134 17.30 19.74 -34.03
CA LYS A 134 17.51 19.65 -35.49
C LYS A 134 16.19 19.49 -36.22
N LYS A 135 16.18 19.69 -37.54
CA LYS A 135 15.00 19.38 -38.39
C LYS A 135 14.86 17.86 -38.55
N THR A 136 14.45 17.19 -37.48
CA THR A 136 14.34 15.74 -37.42
C THR A 136 12.95 15.26 -37.82
N ARG A 137 12.92 14.25 -38.67
CA ARG A 137 11.72 13.50 -39.01
C ARG A 137 11.81 12.08 -38.46
N ILE A 138 10.77 11.67 -37.75
CA ILE A 138 10.63 10.29 -37.27
C ILE A 138 9.89 9.49 -38.33
N ILE A 139 10.44 8.34 -38.71
CA ILE A 139 9.86 7.42 -39.70
C ILE A 139 9.64 6.07 -39.03
N LEU A 140 8.42 5.55 -39.14
CA LEU A 140 8.02 4.25 -38.63
C LEU A 140 7.83 3.29 -39.81
N ILE A 141 8.54 2.17 -39.83
CA ILE A 141 8.47 1.16 -40.89
C ILE A 141 7.94 -0.15 -40.30
N GLY A 142 6.68 -0.50 -40.58
CA GLY A 142 6.09 -1.76 -40.09
C GLY A 142 5.91 -1.84 -38.57
N CYS A 143 6.02 -0.71 -37.88
CA CYS A 143 5.73 -0.54 -36.45
C CYS A 143 4.81 0.67 -36.25
N ASP A 144 4.18 0.74 -35.08
CA ASP A 144 3.36 1.90 -34.69
C ASP A 144 4.14 2.88 -33.80
N TYR A 145 3.47 3.97 -33.44
CA TYR A 145 4.02 5.05 -32.63
C TYR A 145 4.34 4.62 -31.19
N GLN A 146 3.82 3.50 -30.68
CA GLN A 146 4.09 3.03 -29.31
C GLN A 146 5.57 2.67 -29.13
N TYR A 147 6.29 2.40 -30.22
CA TYR A 147 7.72 2.09 -30.24
C TYR A 147 8.63 3.32 -30.39
N THR A 148 8.06 4.54 -30.33
CA THR A 148 8.81 5.79 -30.48
C THR A 148 9.51 6.15 -29.18
N THR A 149 10.77 5.74 -29.02
CA THR A 149 11.58 6.00 -27.82
C THR A 149 11.71 7.49 -27.47
N GLN A 150 11.58 8.40 -28.45
CA GLN A 150 11.60 9.84 -28.24
C GLN A 150 10.53 10.31 -27.22
N PHE A 151 9.42 9.58 -27.06
CA PHE A 151 8.38 9.96 -26.11
C PHE A 151 8.82 9.86 -24.65
N HIS A 152 9.78 8.98 -24.35
CA HIS A 152 10.39 8.90 -23.01
C HIS A 152 11.27 10.10 -22.67
N PHE A 153 11.84 10.77 -23.68
CA PHE A 153 12.52 12.05 -23.50
C PHE A 153 11.55 13.14 -23.06
N TYR A 154 10.34 13.16 -23.63
CA TYR A 154 9.30 14.11 -23.22
C TYR A 154 8.81 13.83 -21.79
N GLU A 155 8.68 12.56 -21.40
CA GLU A 155 8.37 12.17 -20.01
C GLU A 155 9.45 12.65 -19.02
N GLU A 156 10.74 12.55 -19.37
CA GLU A 156 11.84 13.04 -18.52
C GLU A 156 11.82 14.58 -18.42
N LEU A 157 11.62 15.29 -19.54
CA LEU A 157 11.51 16.75 -19.53
C LEU A 157 10.31 17.28 -18.73
N ALA A 158 9.20 16.55 -18.72
CA ALA A 158 8.01 16.91 -17.95
C ALA A 158 8.08 16.51 -16.47
N ASP A 159 9.14 15.78 -16.06
CA ASP A 159 9.32 15.24 -14.71
C ASP A 159 8.05 14.50 -14.25
N VAL A 160 7.67 13.48 -15.02
CA VAL A 160 6.47 12.69 -14.73
C VAL A 160 6.65 11.89 -13.42
N PRO A 161 5.62 11.79 -12.58
CA PRO A 161 5.77 11.29 -11.22
C PRO A 161 5.93 9.76 -11.12
N TYR A 162 5.65 9.01 -12.19
CA TYR A 162 5.65 7.55 -12.24
C TYR A 162 6.98 6.94 -12.76
N ARG A 163 8.02 7.77 -12.86
CA ARG A 163 9.38 7.39 -13.26
C ARG A 163 10.40 8.03 -12.33
N TYR A 164 11.58 7.43 -12.24
CA TYR A 164 12.67 7.94 -11.42
C TYR A 164 14.03 7.66 -12.06
N GLN A 165 15.05 8.42 -11.66
CA GLN A 165 16.42 8.25 -12.15
C GLN A 165 17.09 7.07 -11.46
N LYS A 166 17.64 6.13 -12.23
CA LYS A 166 18.42 5.00 -11.72
C LYS A 166 19.76 4.93 -12.43
N GLN A 167 20.82 4.85 -11.64
CA GLN A 167 22.18 4.79 -12.13
C GLN A 167 22.62 3.34 -12.39
N PHE A 168 23.35 3.15 -13.48
CA PHE A 168 23.96 1.89 -13.87
C PHE A 168 25.43 2.13 -14.21
N SER A 169 26.30 1.20 -13.83
CA SER A 169 27.73 1.28 -14.12
C SER A 169 28.20 0.05 -14.89
N GLY A 170 29.20 0.25 -15.75
CA GLY A 170 29.78 -0.83 -16.52
C GLY A 170 30.91 -0.39 -17.43
N LEU A 171 31.41 -1.34 -18.21
CA LEU A 171 32.55 -1.15 -19.10
C LEU A 171 32.08 -0.89 -20.54
N VAL A 172 32.55 0.21 -21.12
CA VAL A 172 32.39 0.55 -22.53
C VAL A 172 33.70 0.29 -23.28
N ILE A 173 33.64 -0.46 -24.38
CA ILE A 173 34.78 -0.78 -25.25
C ILE A 173 34.60 -0.12 -26.61
N ASN A 174 35.56 0.70 -27.01
CA ASN A 174 35.64 1.31 -28.33
C ASN A 174 36.99 0.99 -28.98
N GLY A 175 37.01 -0.07 -29.79
CA GLY A 175 38.26 -0.57 -30.39
C GLY A 175 39.22 -1.09 -29.32
N ARG A 176 40.33 -0.37 -29.10
CA ARG A 176 41.33 -0.72 -28.06
C ARG A 176 41.08 -0.01 -26.74
N GLU A 177 40.25 1.03 -26.72
CA GLU A 177 39.95 1.80 -25.53
C GLU A 177 38.90 1.08 -24.68
N LYS A 178 39.13 1.02 -23.37
CA LYS A 178 38.21 0.47 -22.38
C LYS A 178 37.99 1.51 -21.29
N LYS A 179 36.74 1.91 -21.07
CA LYS A 179 36.38 2.97 -20.12
C LYS A 179 35.25 2.51 -19.22
N SER A 180 35.41 2.72 -17.91
CA SER A 180 34.29 2.58 -16.97
C SER A 180 33.37 3.78 -17.10
N VAL A 181 32.08 3.53 -17.29
CA VAL A 181 31.06 4.56 -17.51
C VAL A 181 29.92 4.35 -16.54
N GLU A 182 29.42 5.45 -15.99
CA GLU A 182 28.16 5.51 -15.26
C GLU A 182 27.11 6.15 -16.18
N SER A 183 25.94 5.52 -16.28
CA SER A 183 24.83 6.00 -17.10
C SER A 183 23.55 5.97 -16.26
N THR A 184 22.84 7.09 -16.25
CA THR A 184 21.59 7.25 -15.52
C THR A 184 20.42 7.13 -16.48
N MET A 185 19.47 6.26 -16.17
CA MET A 185 18.26 6.03 -16.95
C MET A 185 17.03 6.48 -16.17
N PHE A 186 16.12 7.17 -16.85
CA PHE A 186 14.80 7.48 -16.32
C PHE A 186 13.90 6.25 -16.43
N VAL A 187 13.89 5.45 -15.37
CA VAL A 187 13.24 4.15 -15.32
C VAL A 187 11.82 4.25 -14.80
N ARG A 188 11.00 3.29 -15.20
CA ARG A 188 9.67 3.08 -14.66
C ARG A 188 9.73 2.63 -13.19
N ASP A 189 8.87 3.22 -12.36
CA ASP A 189 8.62 2.74 -11.00
C ASP A 189 7.75 1.47 -11.03
N MET A 190 8.36 0.34 -10.67
CA MET A 190 7.67 -0.96 -10.68
C MET A 190 6.71 -1.13 -9.49
N ASP A 191 6.86 -0.35 -8.42
CA ASP A 191 5.92 -0.38 -7.28
C ASP A 191 4.62 0.36 -7.61
N ILE A 192 4.66 1.27 -8.60
CA ILE A 192 3.52 2.00 -9.15
C ILE A 192 2.89 1.26 -10.34
N ASN A 193 3.66 0.40 -11.01
CA ASN A 193 3.28 -0.36 -12.20
C ASN A 193 2.54 0.46 -13.29
N PRO A 194 3.12 1.58 -13.78
CA PRO A 194 2.49 2.36 -14.83
C PRO A 194 2.54 1.62 -16.18
N ILE A 195 1.42 1.66 -16.90
CA ILE A 195 1.27 1.10 -18.24
C ILE A 195 1.24 2.25 -19.24
N ASN A 196 2.32 2.38 -20.01
CA ASN A 196 2.45 3.43 -21.02
C ASN A 196 1.41 3.28 -22.12
N ASP A 197 0.89 4.41 -22.58
CA ASP A 197 0.04 4.53 -23.76
C ASP A 197 0.25 5.89 -24.43
N PHE A 198 0.82 5.86 -25.63
CA PHE A 198 1.11 7.07 -26.40
C PHE A 198 0.00 7.43 -27.41
N SER A 199 -1.18 6.82 -27.29
CA SER A 199 -2.32 7.07 -28.19
C SER A 199 -2.78 8.53 -28.18
N ALA A 200 -2.62 9.25 -27.06
CA ALA A 200 -2.98 10.66 -26.96
C ALA A 200 -2.15 11.55 -27.90
N ILE A 201 -0.82 11.32 -27.96
CA ILE A 201 0.08 12.06 -28.86
C ILE A 201 -0.27 11.75 -30.32
N ALA A 202 -0.42 10.47 -30.64
CA ALA A 202 -0.72 10.01 -32.00
C ALA A 202 -2.10 10.51 -32.47
N GLY A 203 -3.10 10.51 -31.59
CA GLY A 203 -4.43 11.07 -31.85
C GLY A 203 -4.36 12.56 -32.18
N ALA A 204 -3.66 13.35 -31.36
CA ALA A 204 -3.49 14.78 -31.60
C ALA A 204 -2.70 15.09 -32.88
N LEU A 205 -1.64 14.33 -33.19
CA LEU A 205 -0.91 14.45 -34.45
C LEU A 205 -1.81 14.14 -35.66
N LYS A 206 -2.67 13.11 -35.54
CA LYS A 206 -3.60 12.72 -36.61
C LYS A 206 -4.69 13.77 -36.82
N GLU A 207 -5.27 14.32 -35.75
CA GLU A 207 -6.26 15.40 -35.81
C GLU A 207 -5.70 16.66 -36.49
N LYS A 208 -4.43 16.99 -36.23
CA LYS A 208 -3.73 18.11 -36.87
C LYS A 208 -3.18 17.79 -38.27
N GLN A 209 -3.45 16.58 -38.80
CA GLN A 209 -2.94 16.12 -40.10
C GLN A 209 -1.41 16.17 -40.21
N GLN A 210 -0.70 15.91 -39.12
CA GLN A 210 0.77 15.96 -39.03
C GLN A 210 1.43 14.57 -39.20
N ILE A 211 0.64 13.53 -39.46
CA ILE A 211 1.14 12.19 -39.80
C ILE A 211 1.01 11.97 -41.30
N ASN A 212 2.13 11.75 -41.96
CA ASN A 212 2.18 11.31 -43.34
C ASN A 212 2.18 9.78 -43.41
N HIS A 213 1.55 9.23 -44.45
CA HIS A 213 1.41 7.80 -44.65
C HIS A 213 1.84 7.40 -46.06
N SER A 214 2.50 6.25 -46.18
CA SER A 214 2.76 5.59 -47.45
C SER A 214 2.78 4.07 -47.28
N GLU A 215 2.70 3.34 -48.38
CA GLU A 215 2.77 1.87 -48.39
C GLU A 215 3.84 1.42 -49.37
N CYS A 216 4.53 0.34 -49.02
CA CYS A 216 5.43 -0.38 -49.92
C CYS A 216 5.47 -1.87 -49.58
N SER A 217 6.32 -2.60 -50.28
CA SER A 217 6.60 -4.02 -50.06
C SER A 217 7.10 -4.38 -48.65
N LEU A 218 7.52 -3.40 -47.83
CA LEU A 218 7.89 -3.61 -46.42
C LEU A 218 6.71 -3.45 -45.44
N GLY A 219 5.55 -2.99 -45.91
CA GLY A 219 4.36 -2.71 -45.10
C GLY A 219 4.00 -1.22 -45.10
N THR A 220 3.24 -0.81 -44.10
CA THR A 220 2.85 0.59 -43.89
C THR A 220 4.01 1.39 -43.32
N LEU A 221 4.26 2.55 -43.92
CA LEU A 221 5.20 3.53 -43.42
C LEU A 221 4.45 4.77 -42.93
N GLN A 222 4.94 5.36 -41.85
CA GLN A 222 4.40 6.59 -41.29
C GLN A 222 5.53 7.57 -40.99
N SER A 223 5.29 8.87 -41.10
CA SER A 223 6.25 9.86 -40.62
C SER A 223 5.58 11.08 -39.99
N PHE A 224 6.30 11.71 -39.07
CA PHE A 224 5.92 12.98 -38.45
C PHE A 224 7.17 13.74 -38.04
N LYS A 225 7.04 15.06 -37.88
CA LYS A 225 8.16 15.90 -37.42
C LYS A 225 8.35 15.73 -35.93
N GLU A 226 9.60 15.63 -35.50
CA GLU A 226 9.95 15.54 -34.07
C GLU A 226 9.42 16.77 -33.31
N ALA A 227 9.61 17.97 -33.87
CA ALA A 227 9.20 19.21 -33.23
C ALA A 227 7.68 19.31 -33.00
N ASP A 228 6.88 18.80 -33.95
CA ASP A 228 5.42 18.77 -33.83
C ASP A 228 4.99 17.83 -32.70
N ALA A 229 5.60 16.64 -32.63
CA ALA A 229 5.36 15.68 -31.56
C ALA A 229 5.78 16.23 -30.19
N TYR A 230 6.93 16.92 -30.12
CA TYR A 230 7.41 17.58 -28.90
C TYR A 230 6.42 18.62 -28.38
N HIS A 231 5.95 19.53 -29.26
CA HIS A 231 5.02 20.57 -28.84
C HIS A 231 3.71 20.00 -28.31
N ILE A 232 3.15 18.99 -28.97
CA ILE A 232 1.94 18.28 -28.53
C ILE A 232 2.18 17.55 -27.21
N ALA A 233 3.28 16.80 -27.10
CA ALA A 233 3.62 16.03 -25.91
C ALA A 233 3.77 16.94 -24.68
N MET A 234 4.48 18.06 -24.82
CA MET A 234 4.67 19.02 -23.73
C MET A 234 3.37 19.74 -23.36
N GLU A 235 2.48 20.01 -24.32
CA GLU A 235 1.14 20.55 -24.03
C GLU A 235 0.30 19.58 -23.20
N LEU A 236 0.23 18.32 -23.62
CA LEU A 236 -0.50 17.25 -22.92
C LEU A 236 0.07 17.04 -21.51
N LEU A 237 1.38 16.87 -21.37
CA LEU A 237 2.03 16.59 -20.08
C LEU A 237 2.02 17.78 -19.11
N ARG A 238 1.94 19.02 -19.60
CA ARG A 238 1.75 20.21 -18.75
C ARG A 238 0.35 20.29 -18.17
N GLN A 239 -0.66 19.93 -18.96
CA GLN A 239 -2.04 19.88 -18.47
C GLN A 239 -2.22 18.71 -17.52
N ASP A 240 -1.55 17.61 -17.81
CA ASP A 240 -1.72 16.36 -17.09
C ASP A 240 -0.48 15.48 -17.22
N LYS A 241 0.30 15.40 -16.14
CA LYS A 241 1.53 14.60 -16.09
C LYS A 241 1.29 13.10 -16.27
N LEU A 242 0.04 12.61 -16.24
CA LEU A 242 -0.33 11.20 -16.41
C LEU A 242 -0.94 10.91 -17.79
N ALA A 243 -0.87 11.86 -18.73
CA ALA A 243 -1.50 11.75 -20.04
C ALA A 243 -1.01 10.56 -20.88
N PHE A 244 0.18 10.00 -20.59
CA PHE A 244 0.77 8.88 -21.32
C PHE A 244 0.54 7.52 -20.66
N LEU A 245 -0.50 7.40 -19.82
CA LEU A 245 -0.81 6.17 -19.09
C LEU A 245 -2.19 5.63 -19.44
N LYS A 246 -2.27 4.30 -19.55
CA LYS A 246 -3.55 3.58 -19.71
C LYS A 246 -4.26 3.36 -18.37
N ASN A 247 -3.52 3.06 -17.30
CA ASN A 247 -4.05 2.71 -15.98
C ASN A 247 -4.02 3.89 -15.00
N ARG A 248 -4.48 5.06 -15.44
CA ARG A 248 -4.37 6.33 -14.68
C ARG A 248 -4.92 6.29 -13.25
N PRO A 249 -6.15 5.78 -12.99
CA PRO A 249 -6.68 5.77 -11.62
C PRO A 249 -5.81 4.96 -10.65
N HIS A 250 -5.20 3.87 -11.13
CA HIS A 250 -4.27 3.06 -10.34
C HIS A 250 -3.00 3.82 -10.00
N VAL A 251 -2.41 4.53 -10.98
CA VAL A 251 -1.16 5.26 -10.80
C VAL A 251 -1.35 6.48 -9.90
N GLU A 252 -2.42 7.25 -10.07
CA GLU A 252 -2.78 8.37 -9.17
C GLU A 252 -2.87 7.90 -7.72
N TYR A 253 -3.52 6.75 -7.53
CA TYR A 253 -3.65 6.13 -6.23
C TYR A 253 -2.30 5.71 -5.63
N ALA A 254 -1.50 4.97 -6.41
CA ALA A 254 -0.19 4.48 -5.98
C ALA A 254 0.77 5.63 -5.62
N LEU A 255 0.76 6.73 -6.39
CA LEU A 255 1.56 7.93 -6.11
C LEU A 255 1.16 8.57 -4.79
N ALA A 256 -0.14 8.75 -4.58
CA ALA A 256 -0.63 9.36 -3.35
C ALA A 256 -0.32 8.47 -2.11
N ARG A 257 -0.25 7.15 -2.29
CA ARG A 257 0.25 6.21 -1.26
C ARG A 257 1.75 6.30 -1.04
N ALA A 258 2.56 6.38 -2.10
CA ALA A 258 4.01 6.50 -1.95
C ALA A 258 4.37 7.76 -1.14
N LEU A 259 3.64 8.85 -1.38
CA LEU A 259 3.71 10.06 -0.55
C LEU A 259 3.26 9.80 0.89
N PHE A 260 2.13 9.10 1.10
CA PHE A 260 1.66 8.73 2.44
C PHE A 260 2.68 7.88 3.21
N ARG A 261 3.34 6.90 2.57
CA ARG A 261 4.38 6.08 3.19
C ARG A 261 5.58 6.92 3.61
N LYS A 262 6.06 7.81 2.74
CA LYS A 262 7.17 8.73 3.05
C LYS A 262 6.85 9.67 4.22
N GLN A 263 5.58 9.96 4.46
CA GLN A 263 5.13 10.84 5.55
C GLN A 263 4.93 10.12 6.89
N ASN A 264 4.90 8.78 6.91
CA ASN A 264 4.71 8.00 8.13
C ASN A 264 6.05 7.44 8.62
N PRO A 265 6.40 7.60 9.91
CA PRO A 265 7.61 7.01 10.45
C PRO A 265 7.56 5.46 10.41
N PRO A 266 8.72 4.79 10.31
CA PRO A 266 8.79 3.34 10.39
C PRO A 266 8.27 2.85 11.73
N ILE A 267 7.68 1.65 11.73
CA ILE A 267 7.40 0.93 12.98
C ILE A 267 8.70 0.29 13.45
N LYS A 268 9.06 0.54 14.72
CA LYS A 268 10.28 0.05 15.35
C LYS A 268 9.96 -1.13 16.26
N ILE A 269 10.52 -2.30 15.95
CA ILE A 269 10.33 -3.52 16.73
C ILE A 269 11.68 -3.98 17.30
N ALA A 270 11.73 -4.23 18.60
CA ALA A 270 12.89 -4.83 19.24
C ALA A 270 12.60 -6.30 19.60
N LEU A 271 13.45 -7.21 19.15
CA LEU A 271 13.34 -8.65 19.44
C LEU A 271 14.27 -8.99 20.61
N MET A 272 13.71 -9.45 21.72
CA MET A 272 14.42 -9.83 22.93
C MET A 272 14.39 -11.35 23.09
N GLY A 273 15.54 -11.92 23.41
CA GLY A 273 15.64 -13.32 23.79
C GLY A 273 17.08 -13.77 24.02
N ASN A 274 17.23 -14.88 24.72
CA ASN A 274 18.53 -15.52 24.98
C ASN A 274 18.92 -16.57 23.94
N SER A 275 18.04 -16.87 22.98
CA SER A 275 18.32 -17.75 21.83
C SER A 275 18.69 -16.96 20.58
N ASN A 276 19.17 -17.65 19.54
CA ASN A 276 19.50 -16.99 18.28
C ASN A 276 18.22 -16.68 17.48
N LEU A 277 17.92 -15.39 17.28
CA LEU A 277 16.70 -14.92 16.61
C LEU A 277 16.92 -14.41 15.19
N THR A 278 18.11 -14.61 14.60
CA THR A 278 18.41 -14.11 13.24
C THR A 278 17.47 -14.65 12.16
N ILE A 279 17.01 -15.90 12.28
CA ILE A 279 16.01 -16.48 11.36
C ILE A 279 14.64 -15.81 11.56
N LEU A 280 14.25 -15.52 12.80
CA LEU A 280 13.01 -14.80 13.10
C LEU A 280 13.06 -13.37 12.55
N GLU A 281 14.17 -12.66 12.73
CA GLU A 281 14.38 -11.31 12.19
C GLU A 281 14.19 -11.30 10.67
N LYS A 282 14.83 -12.25 9.96
CA LYS A 282 14.65 -12.43 8.51
C LYS A 282 13.19 -12.72 8.16
N SER A 283 12.55 -13.64 8.88
CA SER A 283 11.15 -14.02 8.65
C SER A 283 10.20 -12.83 8.82
N ILE A 284 10.39 -12.01 9.86
CA ILE A 284 9.59 -10.79 10.07
C ILE A 284 9.80 -9.83 8.90
N LYS A 285 11.03 -9.57 8.44
CA LYS A 285 11.28 -8.68 7.29
C LYS A 285 10.56 -9.14 6.02
N GLU A 286 10.64 -10.42 5.71
CA GLU A 286 10.01 -11.00 4.51
C GLU A 286 8.48 -10.94 4.61
N GLN A 287 7.90 -11.41 5.72
CA GLN A 287 6.46 -11.42 5.91
C GLN A 287 5.86 -10.01 6.06
N TRP A 288 6.62 -9.05 6.60
CA TRP A 288 6.18 -7.65 6.70
C TRP A 288 5.90 -7.04 5.34
N GLN A 289 6.76 -7.31 4.34
CA GLN A 289 6.56 -6.85 2.97
C GLN A 289 5.37 -7.52 2.28
N VAL A 290 4.93 -8.68 2.77
CA VAL A 290 3.73 -9.35 2.28
C VAL A 290 2.48 -8.74 2.91
N TYR A 291 2.45 -8.67 4.24
CA TYR A 291 1.23 -8.41 4.99
C TYR A 291 1.01 -6.94 5.40
N PHE A 292 2.06 -6.12 5.53
CA PHE A 292 1.95 -4.73 6.01
C PHE A 292 2.73 -3.73 5.16
N LYS A 293 2.42 -3.70 3.85
CA LYS A 293 3.07 -2.87 2.82
C LYS A 293 2.90 -1.35 3.04
N GLU A 294 1.97 -0.95 3.90
CA GLU A 294 1.62 0.45 4.18
C GLU A 294 2.63 1.16 5.09
N ARG A 295 3.44 0.43 5.86
CA ARG A 295 4.38 0.98 6.84
C ARG A 295 5.75 0.34 6.65
N SER A 296 6.80 1.16 6.71
CA SER A 296 8.17 0.64 6.80
C SER A 296 8.43 0.03 8.18
N LEU A 297 9.42 -0.87 8.24
CA LEU A 297 9.82 -1.60 9.43
C LEU A 297 11.29 -1.31 9.73
N GLU A 298 11.59 -1.01 10.99
CA GLU A 298 12.93 -1.06 11.56
C GLU A 298 12.96 -2.13 12.65
N LEU A 299 14.00 -2.97 12.64
CA LEU A 299 14.18 -4.03 13.62
C LEU A 299 15.46 -3.80 14.43
N PHE A 300 15.36 -4.05 15.72
CA PHE A 300 16.50 -4.15 16.62
C PHE A 300 16.62 -5.59 17.12
N LEU A 301 17.82 -6.14 17.00
CA LEU A 301 18.19 -7.45 17.52
C LEU A 301 19.48 -7.30 18.33
N PRO A 302 19.49 -7.61 19.64
CA PRO A 302 20.70 -7.57 20.46
C PRO A 302 21.68 -8.67 20.02
N GLU A 303 22.96 -8.49 20.34
CA GLU A 303 23.93 -9.58 20.23
C GLU A 303 23.48 -10.78 21.08
N PHE A 304 23.82 -11.99 20.64
CA PHE A 304 23.40 -13.23 21.27
C PHE A 304 23.69 -13.23 22.79
N GLY A 305 22.64 -13.46 23.60
CA GLY A 305 22.72 -13.48 25.06
C GLY A 305 22.87 -12.11 25.75
N GLN A 306 22.73 -10.98 25.03
CA GLN A 306 22.87 -9.64 25.59
C GLN A 306 21.53 -8.90 25.82
N SER A 307 20.39 -9.57 25.65
CA SER A 307 19.06 -8.96 25.80
C SER A 307 18.87 -8.26 27.16
N GLU A 308 19.24 -8.93 28.26
CA GLU A 308 19.13 -8.35 29.60
C GLU A 308 20.04 -7.12 29.78
N LYS A 309 21.27 -7.18 29.29
CA LYS A 309 22.23 -6.07 29.35
C LYS A 309 21.72 -4.84 28.59
N GLU A 310 21.13 -5.02 27.41
CA GLU A 310 20.54 -3.93 26.62
C GLU A 310 19.33 -3.28 27.31
N ILE A 311 18.58 -4.04 28.11
CA ILE A 311 17.45 -3.53 28.89
C ILE A 311 17.92 -2.76 30.14
N LEU A 312 18.94 -3.26 30.84
CA LEU A 312 19.42 -2.68 32.11
C LEU A 312 20.27 -1.40 31.93
N ASP A 313 20.88 -1.19 30.76
CA ASP A 313 21.66 0.00 30.45
C ASP A 313 20.81 1.10 29.78
N ASN A 314 20.61 2.22 30.49
CA ASN A 314 19.84 3.37 29.99
C ASN A 314 20.50 4.09 28.78
N HIS A 315 21.76 3.79 28.46
CA HIS A 315 22.49 4.34 27.30
C HIS A 315 22.73 3.30 26.20
N SER A 316 22.05 2.15 26.27
CA SER A 316 22.19 1.04 25.34
C SER A 316 21.81 1.37 23.89
N ALA A 317 22.08 0.45 22.97
CA ALA A 317 21.62 0.59 21.60
C ALA A 317 20.09 0.50 21.53
N LEU A 318 19.47 -0.34 22.37
CA LEU A 318 18.03 -0.42 22.54
C LEU A 318 17.40 0.92 22.99
N SER A 319 18.00 1.59 23.97
CA SER A 319 17.54 2.90 24.46
C SER A 319 17.54 3.96 23.34
N ARG A 320 18.61 4.00 22.54
CA ARG A 320 18.71 4.90 21.37
C ARG A 320 17.77 4.51 20.24
N PHE A 321 17.48 3.22 20.08
CA PHE A 321 16.55 2.73 19.08
C PHE A 321 15.12 3.23 19.34
N ASN A 322 14.72 3.30 20.62
CA ASN A 322 13.40 3.74 21.10
C ASN A 322 12.24 3.00 20.38
N PRO A 323 12.03 1.71 20.69
CA PRO A 323 11.07 0.87 19.98
C PRO A 323 9.61 1.24 20.24
N ASP A 324 8.75 0.98 19.25
CA ASP A 324 7.29 1.03 19.40
C ASP A 324 6.75 -0.28 20.01
N TYR A 325 7.41 -1.41 19.67
CA TYR A 325 7.06 -2.75 20.15
C TYR A 325 8.31 -3.50 20.63
N ILE A 326 8.20 -4.21 21.75
CA ILE A 326 9.26 -5.08 22.27
C ILE A 326 8.69 -6.49 22.37
N ILE A 327 9.34 -7.47 21.74
CA ILE A 327 8.88 -8.86 21.68
C ILE A 327 9.85 -9.75 22.43
N PHE A 328 9.38 -10.37 23.50
CA PHE A 328 10.12 -11.36 24.27
C PHE A 328 9.85 -12.78 23.73
N ASN A 329 10.90 -13.43 23.24
CA ASN A 329 10.85 -14.74 22.58
C ASN A 329 11.40 -15.89 23.45
N ASP A 330 11.77 -15.63 24.70
CA ASP A 330 12.42 -16.63 25.56
C ASP A 330 11.54 -17.86 25.82
N THR A 331 12.19 -19.02 25.80
CA THR A 331 11.60 -20.30 26.23
C THR A 331 11.82 -20.51 27.72
N LEU A 332 11.14 -21.50 28.33
CA LEU A 332 11.41 -21.83 29.73
C LEU A 332 12.85 -22.33 29.91
N GLU A 333 13.38 -23.07 28.94
CA GLU A 333 14.77 -23.51 28.91
C GLU A 333 15.73 -22.32 28.95
N ASP A 334 15.43 -21.25 28.20
CA ASP A 334 16.21 -20.01 28.20
C ASP A 334 16.16 -19.29 29.56
N ILE A 335 14.96 -19.18 30.15
CA ILE A 335 14.73 -18.50 31.45
C ILE A 335 15.38 -19.27 32.61
N PHE A 336 15.26 -20.60 32.62
CA PHE A 336 15.85 -21.42 33.68
C PHE A 336 17.34 -21.72 33.46
N HIS A 337 17.89 -21.38 32.29
CA HIS A 337 19.25 -21.70 31.85
C HIS A 337 19.54 -23.21 31.88
N VAL A 338 18.62 -23.98 31.31
CA VAL A 338 18.71 -25.44 31.19
C VAL A 338 18.60 -25.86 29.72
N ASN A 339 19.17 -27.02 29.38
CA ASN A 339 18.97 -27.58 28.04
C ASN A 339 17.64 -28.31 27.90
N PHE A 340 17.16 -28.91 28.99
CA PHE A 340 15.91 -29.66 29.06
C PHE A 340 15.14 -29.30 30.33
N LEU A 341 13.81 -29.17 30.24
CA LEU A 341 12.97 -28.85 31.40
C LEU A 341 12.97 -29.95 32.47
N GLU A 342 13.34 -31.18 32.12
CA GLU A 342 13.50 -32.28 33.08
C GLU A 342 14.60 -32.01 34.12
N ASP A 343 15.54 -31.12 33.82
CA ASP A 343 16.67 -30.77 34.68
C ASP A 343 16.33 -29.69 35.72
N ILE A 344 15.09 -29.17 35.71
CA ILE A 344 14.65 -28.10 36.61
C ILE A 344 14.36 -28.65 38.01
N SER A 345 14.96 -28.04 39.03
CA SER A 345 14.62 -28.29 40.44
C SER A 345 13.49 -27.36 40.91
N SER A 346 12.72 -27.78 41.92
CA SER A 346 11.59 -27.00 42.47
C SER A 346 11.98 -25.60 42.96
N ASP A 347 13.24 -25.40 43.34
CA ASP A 347 13.76 -24.12 43.86
C ASP A 347 14.07 -23.10 42.76
N GLN A 348 14.01 -23.48 41.48
CA GLN A 348 14.32 -22.59 40.36
C GLN A 348 13.16 -21.72 39.88
N LEU A 349 11.93 -21.89 40.41
CA LEU A 349 10.76 -21.07 40.05
C LEU A 349 10.94 -19.57 40.29
N ASN A 350 11.88 -19.17 41.15
CA ASN A 350 12.23 -17.77 41.38
C ASN A 350 12.80 -17.08 40.12
N LYS A 351 13.43 -17.82 39.20
CA LYS A 351 13.94 -17.26 37.94
C LYS A 351 12.82 -16.73 37.03
N LEU A 352 11.63 -17.35 37.09
CA LEU A 352 10.46 -16.84 36.37
C LEU A 352 10.01 -15.49 36.95
N ASP A 353 10.11 -15.31 38.27
CA ASP A 353 9.80 -14.03 38.91
C ASP A 353 10.84 -12.95 38.59
N GLU A 354 12.12 -13.32 38.46
CA GLU A 354 13.17 -12.43 37.96
C GLU A 354 12.90 -12.01 36.51
N TYR A 355 12.48 -12.94 35.66
CA TYR A 355 12.08 -12.65 34.29
C TYR A 355 10.92 -11.66 34.20
N PHE A 356 9.88 -11.84 35.03
CA PHE A 356 8.77 -10.88 35.09
C PHE A 356 9.21 -9.50 35.59
N LYS A 357 10.11 -9.43 36.57
CA LYS A 357 10.70 -8.15 37.02
C LYS A 357 11.50 -7.45 35.93
N LEU A 358 12.22 -8.21 35.10
CA LEU A 358 12.93 -7.65 33.94
C LEU A 358 11.94 -7.03 32.94
N ILE A 359 10.81 -7.69 32.68
CA ILE A 359 9.75 -7.17 31.80
C ILE A 359 9.10 -5.91 32.41
N GLU A 360 8.83 -5.90 33.73
CA GLU A 360 8.33 -4.70 34.43
C GLU A 360 9.32 -3.54 34.35
N PHE A 361 10.61 -3.83 34.53
CA PHE A 361 11.66 -2.82 34.41
C PHE A 361 11.72 -2.26 32.99
N CYS A 362 11.68 -3.12 31.97
CA CYS A 362 11.60 -2.75 30.57
C CYS A 362 10.39 -1.82 30.31
N LYS A 363 9.21 -2.17 30.84
CA LYS A 363 8.01 -1.32 30.76
C LYS A 363 8.19 0.04 31.44
N SER A 364 8.98 0.13 32.50
CA SER A 364 9.21 1.41 33.19
C SER A 364 10.14 2.35 32.43
N ILE A 365 10.97 1.82 31.52
CA ILE A 365 11.87 2.59 30.66
C ILE A 365 11.20 2.98 29.34
N PHE A 366 10.50 2.03 28.71
CA PHE A 366 9.97 2.20 27.35
C PHE A 366 8.45 2.37 27.34
N SER A 367 7.96 3.33 26.56
CA SER A 367 6.53 3.45 26.24
C SER A 367 6.00 2.40 25.25
N ALA A 368 6.87 1.47 24.83
CA ALA A 368 6.59 0.44 23.85
C ALA A 368 5.50 -0.52 24.33
N ALA A 369 4.71 -1.05 23.39
CA ALA A 369 3.87 -2.21 23.70
C ALA A 369 4.71 -3.48 23.79
N ILE A 370 4.55 -4.24 24.86
CA ILE A 370 5.36 -5.45 25.10
C ILE A 370 4.56 -6.69 24.74
N LEU A 371 5.12 -7.52 23.87
CA LEU A 371 4.57 -8.81 23.48
C LEU A 371 5.41 -9.92 24.13
N VAL A 372 4.78 -10.83 24.86
CA VAL A 372 5.45 -11.94 25.54
C VAL A 372 4.82 -13.25 25.09
N ASN A 373 5.64 -14.17 24.60
CA ASN A 373 5.16 -15.50 24.24
C ASN A 373 4.71 -16.28 25.49
N ASN A 374 3.64 -17.08 25.36
CA ASN A 374 3.43 -18.17 26.30
C ASN A 374 4.44 -19.30 26.07
N PHE A 375 4.44 -20.28 26.97
CA PHE A 375 5.44 -21.35 27.00
C PHE A 375 4.91 -22.64 26.40
N LEU A 376 5.74 -23.28 25.57
CA LEU A 376 5.51 -24.61 25.00
C LEU A 376 6.43 -25.66 25.64
N ASN A 377 6.06 -26.93 25.51
CA ASN A 377 6.93 -28.05 25.84
C ASN A 377 7.61 -28.58 24.57
N PHE A 378 8.94 -28.49 24.49
CA PHE A 378 9.74 -28.73 23.29
C PHE A 378 10.09 -30.18 23.02
N TYR A 379 10.23 -31.00 24.06
CA TYR A 379 10.90 -32.30 23.96
C TYR A 379 9.94 -33.47 24.08
N LEU A 380 10.12 -34.44 23.20
CA LEU A 380 9.51 -35.77 23.30
C LEU A 380 9.96 -36.42 24.60
N ASN A 381 9.05 -36.50 25.56
CA ASN A 381 9.29 -37.09 26.86
C ASN A 381 9.86 -38.51 26.73
N SER A 382 11.06 -38.72 27.26
CA SER A 382 11.63 -40.05 27.51
C SER A 382 10.68 -40.94 28.32
N LYS A 383 9.82 -40.30 29.12
CA LYS A 383 8.84 -40.89 30.04
C LYS A 383 7.42 -41.04 29.45
N LYS A 384 7.16 -40.56 28.21
CA LYS A 384 5.87 -40.65 27.51
C LYS A 384 4.68 -40.27 28.44
N SER A 385 3.60 -41.06 28.45
CA SER A 385 2.39 -40.80 29.25
C SER A 385 2.61 -40.76 30.76
N ALA A 386 3.76 -41.21 31.27
CA ALA A 386 4.05 -41.15 32.71
C ALA A 386 4.30 -39.72 33.21
N SER A 387 4.69 -38.78 32.33
CA SER A 387 4.85 -37.37 32.69
C SER A 387 3.55 -36.71 33.13
N TYR A 388 2.40 -37.12 32.58
CA TYR A 388 1.08 -36.58 32.95
C TYR A 388 0.60 -37.06 34.33
N ASN A 389 1.01 -38.27 34.74
CA ASN A 389 0.57 -38.88 35.99
C ASN A 389 1.47 -38.54 37.19
N ARG A 390 2.58 -37.83 36.95
CA ARG A 390 3.52 -37.43 37.99
C ARG A 390 3.16 -36.04 38.49
N LYS A 391 2.89 -35.91 39.79
CA LYS A 391 2.82 -34.59 40.44
C LYS A 391 4.14 -33.84 40.23
N ASN A 392 4.07 -32.61 39.72
CA ASN A 392 5.22 -31.74 39.43
C ASN A 392 6.10 -32.24 38.26
N GLY A 393 5.47 -32.78 37.22
CA GLY A 393 6.14 -33.07 35.94
C GLY A 393 6.45 -31.80 35.12
N ASP A 394 7.18 -31.99 34.01
CA ASP A 394 7.45 -30.95 33.00
C ASP A 394 6.17 -30.32 32.45
N PHE A 395 5.15 -31.13 32.21
CA PHE A 395 3.83 -30.66 31.78
C PHE A 395 3.15 -29.76 32.82
N ASP A 396 3.13 -30.18 34.09
CA ASP A 396 2.58 -29.39 35.19
C ASP A 396 3.35 -28.06 35.34
N LEU A 397 4.67 -28.08 35.17
CA LEU A 397 5.51 -26.89 35.24
C LEU A 397 5.16 -25.89 34.15
N VAL A 398 5.05 -26.31 32.88
CA VAL A 398 4.65 -25.44 31.77
C VAL A 398 3.27 -24.83 32.02
N GLN A 399 2.31 -25.63 32.49
CA GLN A 399 0.99 -25.12 32.85
C GLN A 399 1.03 -24.10 34.00
N GLN A 400 1.80 -24.37 35.05
CA GLN A 400 1.99 -23.44 36.16
C GLN A 400 2.64 -22.12 35.70
N CYS A 401 3.69 -22.19 34.88
CA CYS A 401 4.34 -21.00 34.32
C CYS A 401 3.38 -20.19 33.44
N ASN A 402 2.59 -20.84 32.57
CA ASN A 402 1.58 -20.16 31.75
C ASN A 402 0.45 -19.53 32.58
N GLN A 403 0.03 -20.17 33.68
CA GLN A 403 -0.93 -19.58 34.62
C GLN A 403 -0.35 -18.34 35.31
N ARG A 404 0.92 -18.39 35.74
CA ARG A 404 1.60 -17.23 36.34
C ARG A 404 1.78 -16.10 35.33
N LEU A 405 2.16 -16.39 34.09
CA LEU A 405 2.25 -15.43 32.99
C LEU A 405 0.90 -14.75 32.74
N LYS A 406 -0.20 -15.52 32.70
CA LYS A 406 -1.55 -14.95 32.54
C LYS A 406 -1.92 -14.00 33.68
N LEU A 407 -1.62 -14.35 34.93
CA LEU A 407 -1.84 -13.49 36.09
C LEU A 407 -0.97 -12.23 36.06
N PHE A 408 0.27 -12.34 35.58
CA PHE A 408 1.17 -11.22 35.37
C PHE A 408 0.61 -10.25 34.33
N ILE A 409 0.31 -10.75 33.13
CA ILE A 409 -0.22 -9.93 32.02
C ILE A 409 -1.52 -9.21 32.42
N ASN A 410 -2.44 -9.88 33.11
CA ASN A 410 -3.70 -9.27 33.56
C ASN A 410 -3.52 -8.11 34.57
N LYS A 411 -2.36 -7.99 35.22
CA LYS A 411 -2.04 -6.89 36.14
C LYS A 411 -1.40 -5.69 35.44
N HIS A 412 -0.96 -5.83 34.20
CA HIS A 412 -0.21 -4.80 33.50
C HIS A 412 -0.88 -4.43 32.18
N GLU A 413 -1.32 -3.18 32.08
CA GLU A 413 -1.71 -2.61 30.79
C GLU A 413 -0.49 -2.56 29.84
N ASN A 414 -0.74 -2.63 28.53
CA ASN A 414 0.29 -2.56 27.48
C ASN A 414 1.31 -3.72 27.45
N ILE A 415 1.06 -4.81 28.19
CA ILE A 415 1.75 -6.09 28.03
C ILE A 415 0.73 -7.09 27.48
N TYR A 416 1.09 -7.82 26.42
CA TYR A 416 0.18 -8.73 25.72
C TYR A 416 0.81 -10.11 25.57
N CYS A 417 -0.02 -11.14 25.70
CA CYS A 417 0.40 -12.52 25.49
C CYS A 417 0.31 -12.88 24.01
N ILE A 418 1.34 -13.49 23.46
CA ILE A 418 1.28 -14.17 22.17
C ILE A 418 1.08 -15.66 22.42
N ASP A 419 -0.03 -16.20 21.96
CA ASP A 419 -0.35 -17.61 22.12
C ASP A 419 0.39 -18.46 21.07
N LEU A 420 1.42 -19.18 21.48
CA LEU A 420 2.16 -20.10 20.63
C LEU A 420 1.37 -21.37 20.31
N PHE A 421 0.30 -21.70 21.04
CA PHE A 421 -0.57 -22.82 20.68
C PHE A 421 -1.32 -22.54 19.38
N ASP A 422 -1.71 -21.28 19.13
CA ASP A 422 -2.29 -20.87 17.85
C ASP A 422 -1.30 -21.09 16.70
N VAL A 423 -0.02 -20.78 16.91
CA VAL A 423 1.04 -20.97 15.91
C VAL A 423 1.28 -22.46 15.63
N LEU A 424 1.17 -23.33 16.64
CA LEU A 424 1.27 -24.78 16.47
C LEU A 424 0.17 -25.37 15.57
N LEU A 425 -1.00 -24.73 15.47
CA LEU A 425 -2.09 -25.17 14.60
C LEU A 425 -1.73 -25.08 13.11
N SER A 426 -0.66 -24.36 12.74
CA SER A 426 -0.07 -24.37 11.40
C SER A 426 0.51 -25.73 10.98
N LYS A 427 0.59 -26.70 11.91
CA LYS A 427 1.12 -28.07 11.72
C LYS A 427 2.58 -28.10 11.25
N GLN A 428 3.32 -27.00 11.40
CA GLN A 428 4.75 -26.98 11.13
C GLN A 428 5.53 -27.67 12.25
N ALA A 429 6.68 -28.26 11.88
CA ALA A 429 7.58 -28.85 12.87
C ALA A 429 8.06 -27.75 13.83
N LEU A 430 7.84 -27.92 15.13
CA LEU A 430 8.24 -26.92 16.13
C LEU A 430 9.75 -26.71 16.19
N HIS A 431 10.54 -27.79 16.14
CA HIS A 431 11.97 -27.77 16.42
C HIS A 431 12.79 -28.47 15.32
N ASP A 432 13.92 -27.88 14.95
CA ASP A 432 14.95 -28.52 14.14
C ASP A 432 16.24 -28.70 14.97
N LYS A 433 16.54 -29.95 15.31
CA LYS A 433 17.71 -30.30 16.12
C LYS A 433 19.03 -29.85 15.47
N ARG A 434 19.12 -29.84 14.14
CA ARG A 434 20.34 -29.44 13.45
C ARG A 434 20.60 -27.95 13.65
N LEU A 435 19.56 -27.12 13.51
CA LEU A 435 19.66 -25.67 13.75
C LEU A 435 20.00 -25.37 15.21
N TRP A 436 19.42 -26.11 16.16
CA TRP A 436 19.80 -26.02 17.57
C TRP A 436 21.29 -26.26 17.80
N TYR A 437 21.84 -27.38 17.31
CA TYR A 437 23.26 -27.69 17.50
C TYR A 437 24.20 -26.78 16.69
N LEU A 438 23.74 -26.25 15.56
CA LEU A 438 24.54 -25.37 14.70
C LEU A 438 24.65 -23.95 15.29
N GLY A 439 23.57 -23.43 15.88
CA GLY A 439 23.49 -22.01 16.20
C GLY A 439 22.49 -21.63 17.29
N GLN A 440 22.02 -22.58 18.10
CA GLN A 440 21.08 -22.37 19.22
C GLN A 440 19.75 -21.72 18.80
N PHE A 441 19.23 -22.09 17.63
CA PHE A 441 17.88 -21.75 17.20
C PHE A 441 16.86 -22.64 17.90
N ARG A 442 15.87 -22.05 18.57
CA ARG A 442 14.86 -22.79 19.35
C ARG A 442 13.78 -23.41 18.47
N TYR A 443 13.39 -22.72 17.40
CA TYR A 443 12.34 -23.17 16.50
C TYR A 443 12.88 -23.55 15.13
N SER A 444 12.11 -24.36 14.38
CA SER A 444 12.40 -24.60 12.97
C SER A 444 12.19 -23.32 12.15
N GLU A 445 12.82 -23.25 10.97
CA GLU A 445 12.64 -22.11 10.05
C GLU A 445 11.17 -21.89 9.69
N LYS A 446 10.41 -22.97 9.42
CA LYS A 446 8.99 -22.88 9.10
C LYS A 446 8.14 -22.37 10.27
N PHE A 447 8.48 -22.77 11.49
CA PHE A 447 7.77 -22.26 12.66
C PHE A 447 8.07 -20.78 12.91
N TYR A 448 9.30 -20.32 12.67
CA TYR A 448 9.64 -18.89 12.72
C TYR A 448 8.86 -18.05 11.71
N ILE A 449 8.56 -18.58 10.52
CA ILE A 449 7.70 -17.90 9.53
C ILE A 449 6.29 -17.71 10.10
N GLU A 450 5.66 -18.76 10.62
CA GLU A 450 4.30 -18.68 11.19
C GLU A 450 4.26 -17.78 12.43
N LEU A 451 5.30 -17.83 13.26
CA LEU A 451 5.43 -16.94 14.42
C LEU A 451 5.58 -15.47 14.00
N ALA A 452 6.35 -15.20 12.94
CA ALA A 452 6.45 -13.86 12.37
C ALA A 452 5.10 -13.35 11.87
N ILE A 453 4.31 -14.19 11.18
CA ILE A 453 2.95 -13.86 10.74
C ILE A 453 2.06 -13.53 11.95
N LYS A 454 2.14 -14.32 13.04
CA LYS A 454 1.41 -14.06 14.28
C LYS A 454 1.78 -12.70 14.89
N TYR A 455 3.07 -12.37 14.99
CA TYR A 455 3.50 -11.06 15.48
C TYR A 455 2.99 -9.91 14.61
N ILE A 456 3.07 -10.05 13.29
CA ILE A 456 2.57 -9.06 12.35
C ILE A 456 1.05 -8.88 12.51
N GLY A 457 0.28 -9.96 12.64
CA GLY A 457 -1.16 -9.88 12.91
C GLY A 457 -1.49 -9.09 14.17
N ASN A 458 -0.76 -9.32 15.26
CA ASN A 458 -0.95 -8.59 16.51
C ASN A 458 -0.66 -7.10 16.34
N ILE A 459 0.43 -6.76 15.66
CA ILE A 459 0.80 -5.36 15.38
C ILE A 459 -0.20 -4.70 14.42
N LEU A 460 -0.70 -5.42 13.41
CA LEU A 460 -1.79 -4.95 12.54
C LEU A 460 -3.05 -4.63 13.36
N SER A 461 -3.40 -5.48 14.32
CA SER A 461 -4.54 -5.24 15.23
C SER A 461 -4.32 -3.99 16.08
N MET A 462 -3.14 -3.84 16.69
CA MET A 462 -2.82 -2.72 17.59
C MET A 462 -2.72 -1.38 16.85
N THR A 463 -2.25 -1.41 15.61
CA THR A 463 -2.21 -0.22 14.73
C THR A 463 -3.53 0.06 14.01
N GLY A 464 -4.56 -0.78 14.20
CA GLY A 464 -5.88 -0.61 13.61
C GLY A 464 -5.96 -0.94 12.11
N ASN A 465 -5.00 -1.71 11.60
CA ASN A 465 -4.85 -2.14 10.20
C ASN A 465 -5.39 -3.54 9.92
N THR A 466 -6.13 -4.17 10.83
CA THR A 466 -6.90 -5.40 10.56
C THR A 466 -8.12 -5.13 9.69
N ILE A 467 -8.77 -6.19 9.21
CA ILE A 467 -9.97 -6.06 8.36
C ILE A 467 -11.17 -5.63 9.19
N ARG A 468 -12.09 -4.93 8.53
CA ARG A 468 -13.39 -4.51 9.07
C ARG A 468 -14.55 -5.03 8.22
N LEU A 469 -14.26 -5.52 7.01
CA LEU A 469 -15.24 -6.08 6.09
C LEU A 469 -14.62 -7.25 5.30
N ILE A 470 -15.41 -8.30 5.08
CA ILE A 470 -15.10 -9.39 4.15
C ILE A 470 -16.06 -9.28 2.96
N ALA A 471 -15.50 -9.14 1.76
CA ALA A 471 -16.22 -9.21 0.49
C ALA A 471 -16.11 -10.64 -0.05
N LEU A 472 -17.25 -11.29 -0.25
CA LEU A 472 -17.34 -12.72 -0.57
C LEU A 472 -17.88 -12.90 -1.99
N ASP A 473 -17.26 -13.76 -2.77
CA ASP A 473 -17.94 -14.36 -3.92
C ASP A 473 -19.02 -15.36 -3.46
N LEU A 474 -19.86 -15.81 -4.40
CA LEU A 474 -20.93 -16.79 -4.16
C LEU A 474 -20.55 -18.18 -4.65
N ASP A 475 -20.54 -18.37 -5.98
CA ASP A 475 -20.27 -19.66 -6.62
C ASP A 475 -18.88 -20.17 -6.23
N HIS A 476 -18.80 -21.48 -5.94
CA HIS A 476 -17.62 -22.17 -5.42
C HIS A 476 -16.97 -21.58 -4.13
N THR A 477 -17.55 -20.53 -3.55
CA THR A 477 -17.03 -19.82 -2.38
C THR A 477 -17.93 -19.99 -1.15
N LEU A 478 -19.23 -19.68 -1.26
CA LEU A 478 -20.22 -19.89 -0.20
C LEU A 478 -21.04 -21.18 -0.37
N TRP A 479 -21.03 -21.75 -1.56
CA TRP A 479 -21.57 -23.07 -1.90
C TRP A 479 -20.75 -23.68 -3.03
N GLY A 480 -20.89 -24.99 -3.27
CA GLY A 480 -20.31 -25.64 -4.44
C GLY A 480 -21.26 -25.57 -5.64
N GLY A 481 -20.70 -25.44 -6.84
CA GLY A 481 -21.47 -25.37 -8.09
C GLY A 481 -21.75 -23.94 -8.55
N VAL A 482 -22.23 -23.81 -9.78
CA VAL A 482 -22.55 -22.53 -10.43
C VAL A 482 -24.05 -22.34 -10.47
N LEU A 483 -24.57 -21.35 -9.72
CA LEU A 483 -26.01 -21.14 -9.57
C LEU A 483 -26.74 -20.96 -10.90
N GLY A 484 -26.14 -20.24 -11.85
CA GLY A 484 -26.73 -19.99 -13.17
C GLY A 484 -26.88 -21.22 -14.05
N GLU A 485 -26.10 -22.28 -13.79
CA GLU A 485 -26.12 -23.53 -14.57
C GLU A 485 -26.91 -24.63 -13.86
N GLU A 486 -26.75 -24.73 -12.54
CA GLU A 486 -27.27 -25.84 -11.73
C GLU A 486 -28.60 -25.50 -11.03
N GLY A 487 -28.91 -24.21 -10.89
CA GLY A 487 -30.07 -23.73 -10.15
C GLY A 487 -29.96 -23.94 -8.63
N ILE A 488 -30.94 -23.39 -7.88
CA ILE A 488 -30.92 -23.39 -6.40
C ILE A 488 -30.91 -24.80 -5.81
N ALA A 489 -31.52 -25.79 -6.47
CA ALA A 489 -31.55 -27.17 -6.00
C ALA A 489 -30.25 -27.95 -6.33
N GLY A 490 -29.44 -27.47 -7.28
CA GLY A 490 -28.21 -28.12 -7.71
C GLY A 490 -26.99 -27.71 -6.92
N ILE A 491 -26.98 -26.50 -6.34
CA ILE A 491 -25.84 -26.02 -5.54
C ILE A 491 -25.60 -26.90 -4.31
N GLN A 492 -24.32 -27.14 -4.02
CA GLN A 492 -23.86 -28.01 -2.95
C GLN A 492 -23.67 -27.21 -1.67
N LEU A 493 -24.66 -27.26 -0.78
CA LEU A 493 -24.60 -26.57 0.50
C LEU A 493 -25.32 -27.37 1.61
N GLY A 494 -24.59 -27.71 2.68
CA GLY A 494 -25.05 -28.64 3.71
C GLY A 494 -24.94 -30.11 3.29
N GLY A 495 -25.58 -31.01 4.04
CA GLY A 495 -25.53 -32.45 3.77
C GLY A 495 -24.13 -33.07 3.92
N ASP A 496 -23.72 -33.83 2.91
CA ASP A 496 -22.42 -34.49 2.81
C ASP A 496 -21.35 -33.58 2.16
N TYR A 497 -20.13 -34.09 2.02
CA TYR A 497 -19.05 -33.39 1.34
C TYR A 497 -19.36 -33.19 -0.17
N PRO A 498 -19.09 -32.01 -0.75
CA PRO A 498 -18.42 -30.85 -0.14
C PRO A 498 -19.36 -29.82 0.51
N GLY A 499 -20.68 -30.00 0.43
CA GLY A 499 -21.66 -29.01 0.94
C GLY A 499 -21.54 -28.72 2.44
N ASN A 500 -21.17 -29.71 3.26
CA ASN A 500 -20.89 -29.50 4.68
C ASN A 500 -19.70 -28.57 4.95
N ALA A 501 -18.65 -28.61 4.13
CA ALA A 501 -17.48 -27.75 4.26
C ALA A 501 -17.83 -26.27 4.04
N TYR A 502 -18.62 -25.97 3.01
CA TYR A 502 -19.14 -24.62 2.77
C TYR A 502 -20.02 -24.11 3.92
N LYS A 503 -20.85 -24.99 4.49
CA LYS A 503 -21.65 -24.64 5.67
C LYS A 503 -20.80 -24.32 6.89
N ASP A 504 -19.70 -25.06 7.10
CA ASP A 504 -18.74 -24.78 8.18
C ASP A 504 -17.99 -23.47 7.95
N PHE A 505 -17.62 -23.18 6.70
CA PHE A 505 -17.03 -21.90 6.33
C PHE A 505 -17.98 -20.72 6.63
N GLN A 506 -19.27 -20.84 6.27
CA GLN A 506 -20.27 -19.83 6.62
C GLN A 506 -20.42 -19.64 8.14
N ARG A 507 -20.34 -20.71 8.95
CA ARG A 507 -20.35 -20.59 10.42
C ARG A 507 -19.16 -19.78 10.93
N LEU A 508 -17.98 -19.96 10.36
CA LEU A 508 -16.80 -19.17 10.70
C LEU A 508 -17.01 -17.69 10.34
N LEU A 509 -17.52 -17.39 9.15
CA LEU A 509 -17.83 -16.02 8.73
C LEU A 509 -18.82 -15.34 9.67
N LEU A 510 -19.86 -16.04 10.11
CA LEU A 510 -20.82 -15.51 11.10
C LEU A 510 -20.18 -15.28 12.49
N LYS A 511 -19.24 -16.13 12.92
CA LYS A 511 -18.47 -15.89 14.15
C LYS A 511 -17.61 -14.63 14.04
N LEU A 512 -16.99 -14.39 12.88
CA LEU A 512 -16.24 -13.16 12.61
C LEU A 512 -17.16 -11.94 12.54
N GLN A 513 -18.36 -12.09 11.99
CA GLN A 513 -19.37 -11.05 11.99
C GLN A 513 -19.82 -10.66 13.40
N ALA A 514 -20.03 -11.64 14.28
CA ALA A 514 -20.34 -11.39 15.69
C ALA A 514 -19.19 -10.69 16.44
N ARG A 515 -17.94 -10.79 15.93
CA ARG A 515 -16.78 -10.05 16.43
C ARG A 515 -16.65 -8.64 15.82
N GLY A 516 -17.54 -8.24 14.91
CA GLY A 516 -17.56 -6.88 14.35
C GLY A 516 -17.04 -6.74 12.92
N ILE A 517 -16.81 -7.84 12.20
CA ILE A 517 -16.37 -7.81 10.80
C ILE A 517 -17.61 -7.86 9.89
N ALA A 518 -17.85 -6.80 9.12
CA ALA A 518 -18.99 -6.75 8.20
C ALA A 518 -18.84 -7.78 7.07
N LEU A 519 -19.96 -8.25 6.53
CA LEU A 519 -19.99 -9.13 5.37
C LEU A 519 -20.63 -8.39 4.20
N ALA A 520 -20.08 -8.55 3.01
CA ALA A 520 -20.66 -8.08 1.77
C ALA A 520 -20.52 -9.16 0.69
N ILE A 521 -21.44 -9.17 -0.28
CA ILE A 521 -21.35 -10.04 -1.46
C ILE A 521 -20.79 -9.24 -2.63
N LEU A 522 -19.86 -9.85 -3.36
CA LEU A 522 -19.18 -9.30 -4.52
C LEU A 522 -19.05 -10.40 -5.60
N SER A 523 -20.10 -10.56 -6.39
CA SER A 523 -20.27 -11.75 -7.22
C SER A 523 -20.81 -11.47 -8.62
N LYS A 524 -20.47 -12.34 -9.58
CA LYS A 524 -20.87 -12.24 -10.99
C LYS A 524 -22.02 -13.21 -11.26
N ASN A 525 -23.22 -12.85 -10.79
CA ASN A 525 -24.45 -13.63 -10.98
C ASN A 525 -25.62 -12.72 -11.39
N ASP A 526 -26.74 -13.35 -11.74
CA ASP A 526 -28.05 -12.70 -11.77
C ASP A 526 -28.48 -12.36 -10.33
N GLU A 527 -28.80 -11.10 -10.07
CA GLU A 527 -29.08 -10.59 -8.71
C GLU A 527 -30.30 -11.27 -8.10
N ASP A 528 -31.39 -11.41 -8.87
CA ASP A 528 -32.65 -11.94 -8.36
C ASP A 528 -32.49 -13.42 -7.96
N LEU A 529 -31.88 -14.23 -8.84
CA LEU A 529 -31.62 -15.64 -8.55
C LEU A 529 -30.67 -15.84 -7.36
N ALA A 530 -29.62 -15.03 -7.25
CA ALA A 530 -28.68 -15.12 -6.14
C ALA A 530 -29.34 -14.76 -4.80
N ILE A 531 -30.15 -13.71 -4.77
CA ILE A 531 -30.88 -13.30 -3.56
C ILE A 531 -31.93 -14.35 -3.17
N GLU A 532 -32.62 -14.96 -4.14
CA GLU A 532 -33.54 -16.08 -3.93
C GLU A 532 -32.80 -17.27 -3.31
N ALA A 533 -31.68 -17.70 -3.90
CA ALA A 533 -30.86 -18.79 -3.36
C ALA A 533 -30.41 -18.51 -1.92
N MET A 534 -29.94 -17.30 -1.63
CA MET A 534 -29.51 -16.91 -0.29
C MET A 534 -30.65 -16.89 0.74
N SER A 535 -31.87 -16.59 0.30
CA SER A 535 -33.05 -16.46 1.16
C SER A 535 -33.72 -17.79 1.42
N GLU A 536 -33.87 -18.62 0.37
CA GLU A 536 -34.71 -19.81 0.40
C GLU A 536 -33.93 -21.10 0.69
N HIS A 537 -32.63 -21.16 0.35
CA HIS A 537 -31.87 -22.39 0.53
C HIS A 537 -31.77 -22.77 2.03
N PRO A 538 -32.19 -24.00 2.41
CA PRO A 538 -32.38 -24.39 3.82
C PRO A 538 -31.08 -24.49 4.61
N HIS A 539 -29.95 -24.70 3.93
CA HIS A 539 -28.64 -24.79 4.54
C HIS A 539 -27.79 -23.53 4.42
N MET A 540 -28.30 -22.50 3.76
CA MET A 540 -27.64 -21.18 3.73
C MET A 540 -27.81 -20.51 5.11
N LEU A 541 -26.69 -20.07 5.69
CA LEU A 541 -26.69 -19.47 7.03
C LEU A 541 -26.62 -17.95 6.96
N ILE A 542 -25.90 -17.42 5.97
CA ILE A 542 -25.79 -15.98 5.72
C ILE A 542 -27.03 -15.53 4.94
N ARG A 543 -27.84 -14.64 5.53
CA ARG A 543 -29.03 -14.08 4.89
C ARG A 543 -28.76 -12.68 4.34
N PRO A 544 -29.49 -12.21 3.30
CA PRO A 544 -29.32 -10.87 2.76
C PRO A 544 -29.44 -9.75 3.82
N SER A 545 -30.31 -9.93 4.82
CA SER A 545 -30.48 -8.98 5.94
C SER A 545 -29.25 -8.84 6.85
N MET A 546 -28.30 -9.77 6.76
CA MET A 546 -27.05 -9.74 7.53
C MET A 546 -25.92 -9.01 6.78
N LEU A 547 -26.11 -8.67 5.51
CA LEU A 547 -25.09 -8.05 4.68
C LEU A 547 -25.05 -6.54 4.89
N ALA A 548 -23.85 -5.96 4.92
CA ALA A 548 -23.68 -4.52 4.89
C ALA A 548 -24.03 -3.95 3.50
N ALA A 549 -23.64 -4.66 2.44
CA ALA A 549 -24.03 -4.39 1.06
C ALA A 549 -23.84 -5.65 0.21
N HIS A 550 -24.41 -5.65 -1.00
CA HIS A 550 -24.16 -6.66 -2.01
C HIS A 550 -24.03 -6.00 -3.37
N PHE A 551 -23.09 -6.48 -4.17
CA PHE A 551 -22.88 -6.12 -5.57
C PHE A 551 -22.89 -7.42 -6.36
N ILE A 552 -24.06 -7.79 -6.87
CA ILE A 552 -24.29 -9.01 -7.64
C ILE A 552 -24.63 -8.59 -9.07
N ASN A 553 -23.62 -8.55 -9.93
CA ASN A 553 -23.76 -8.09 -11.32
C ASN A 553 -22.54 -8.50 -12.15
N TRP A 554 -22.60 -8.28 -13.46
CA TRP A 554 -21.52 -8.63 -14.40
C TRP A 554 -20.40 -7.58 -14.52
N GLN A 555 -20.36 -6.58 -13.63
CA GLN A 555 -19.30 -5.58 -13.61
C GLN A 555 -18.00 -6.16 -13.03
N GLU A 556 -16.87 -5.55 -13.38
CA GLU A 556 -15.58 -5.96 -12.79
C GLU A 556 -15.57 -5.78 -11.27
N LYS A 557 -15.08 -6.81 -10.56
CA LYS A 557 -15.06 -6.86 -9.09
C LYS A 557 -14.25 -5.70 -8.49
N SER A 558 -13.23 -5.20 -9.20
CA SER A 558 -12.45 -4.02 -8.79
C SER A 558 -13.30 -2.76 -8.72
N ILE A 559 -14.22 -2.55 -9.67
CA ILE A 559 -15.10 -1.39 -9.65
C ILE A 559 -16.14 -1.53 -8.54
N ASN A 560 -16.74 -2.72 -8.41
CA ASN A 560 -17.69 -3.00 -7.34
C ASN A 560 -17.05 -2.83 -5.94
N LEU A 561 -15.78 -3.19 -5.75
CA LEU A 561 -15.05 -2.97 -4.49
C LEU A 561 -14.83 -1.49 -4.18
N MET A 562 -14.52 -0.66 -5.18
CA MET A 562 -14.41 0.79 -4.99
C MET A 562 -15.76 1.39 -4.59
N GLN A 563 -16.85 0.98 -5.26
CA GLN A 563 -18.21 1.41 -4.93
C GLN A 563 -18.62 0.95 -3.53
N LEU A 564 -18.31 -0.30 -3.15
CA LEU A 564 -18.54 -0.86 -1.83
C LEU A 564 -17.83 -0.04 -0.74
N SER A 565 -16.55 0.26 -0.96
CA SER A 565 -15.73 1.12 -0.10
C SER A 565 -16.38 2.50 0.09
N ASP A 566 -16.84 3.12 -1.00
CA ASP A 566 -17.48 4.44 -0.96
C ASP A 566 -18.87 4.44 -0.33
N GLN A 567 -19.65 3.37 -0.52
CA GLN A 567 -20.99 3.21 0.06
C GLN A 567 -20.91 3.02 1.57
N ILE A 568 -20.02 2.14 2.04
CA ILE A 568 -19.89 1.80 3.47
C ILE A 568 -18.95 2.75 4.21
N LYS A 569 -18.18 3.56 3.48
CA LYS A 569 -17.12 4.45 4.02
C LYS A 569 -16.05 3.66 4.77
N ILE A 570 -15.65 2.51 4.24
CA ILE A 570 -14.52 1.70 4.74
C ILE A 570 -13.41 1.73 3.68
N GLY A 571 -12.20 2.14 4.07
CA GLY A 571 -11.06 2.12 3.15
C GLY A 571 -10.68 0.70 2.72
N LEU A 572 -10.25 0.55 1.46
CA LEU A 572 -9.91 -0.72 0.79
C LEU A 572 -8.94 -1.60 1.59
N GLN A 573 -7.99 -1.01 2.32
CA GLN A 573 -7.03 -1.72 3.19
C GLN A 573 -7.66 -2.49 4.36
N HIS A 574 -8.93 -2.20 4.69
CA HIS A 574 -9.69 -2.91 5.71
C HIS A 574 -10.68 -3.92 5.10
N ILE A 575 -10.61 -4.16 3.79
CA ILE A 575 -11.45 -5.13 3.09
C ILE A 575 -10.61 -6.37 2.79
N LEU A 576 -11.16 -7.55 3.11
CA LEU A 576 -10.65 -8.85 2.66
C LEU A 576 -11.56 -9.38 1.56
N LEU A 577 -11.02 -9.61 0.37
CA LEU A 577 -11.68 -10.37 -0.68
C LEU A 577 -11.43 -11.87 -0.46
N ILE A 578 -12.51 -12.65 -0.57
CA ILE A 578 -12.48 -14.10 -0.61
C ILE A 578 -13.23 -14.55 -1.86
N ASP A 579 -12.51 -15.23 -2.74
CA ASP A 579 -12.93 -15.58 -4.10
C ASP A 579 -12.16 -16.83 -4.52
N ASP A 580 -12.85 -17.87 -4.98
CA ASP A 580 -12.23 -19.14 -5.39
C ASP A 580 -11.46 -19.01 -6.71
N ASN A 581 -11.80 -18.01 -7.54
CA ASN A 581 -11.20 -17.84 -8.86
C ASN A 581 -9.83 -17.13 -8.78
N PRO A 582 -8.72 -17.82 -9.11
CA PRO A 582 -7.37 -17.25 -9.02
C PRO A 582 -7.16 -16.06 -9.97
N LEU A 583 -7.86 -16.01 -11.10
CA LEU A 583 -7.75 -14.90 -12.05
C LEU A 583 -8.41 -13.63 -11.50
N GLU A 584 -9.56 -13.76 -10.84
CA GLU A 584 -10.21 -12.61 -10.18
C GLU A 584 -9.37 -12.14 -9.00
N ARG A 585 -8.79 -13.06 -8.21
CA ARG A 585 -7.83 -12.71 -7.14
C ARG A 585 -6.64 -11.89 -7.66
N GLU A 586 -5.98 -12.32 -8.73
CA GLU A 586 -4.84 -11.59 -9.29
C GLU A 586 -5.22 -10.24 -9.90
N LYS A 587 -6.34 -10.17 -10.62
CA LYS A 587 -6.85 -8.87 -11.13
C LYS A 587 -7.05 -7.88 -9.99
N ILE A 588 -7.58 -8.32 -8.85
CA ILE A 588 -7.76 -7.44 -7.69
C ILE A 588 -6.43 -7.04 -7.06
N ARG A 589 -5.45 -7.95 -6.95
CA ARG A 589 -4.11 -7.60 -6.48
C ARG A 589 -3.43 -6.57 -7.37
N GLU A 590 -3.59 -6.69 -8.69
CA GLU A 590 -3.04 -5.76 -9.66
C GLU A 590 -3.76 -4.40 -9.62
N MET A 591 -5.09 -4.41 -9.68
CA MET A 591 -5.87 -3.17 -9.78
C MET A 591 -5.99 -2.44 -8.44
N LEU A 592 -6.22 -3.17 -7.35
CA LEU A 592 -6.49 -2.67 -6.00
C LEU A 592 -5.54 -3.33 -4.96
N PRO A 593 -4.23 -3.02 -4.98
CA PRO A 593 -3.23 -3.66 -4.12
C PRO A 593 -3.41 -3.42 -2.61
N GLU A 594 -4.40 -2.62 -2.20
CA GLU A 594 -4.78 -2.45 -0.78
C GLU A 594 -5.79 -3.48 -0.30
N VAL A 595 -6.63 -3.98 -1.20
CA VAL A 595 -7.59 -5.00 -0.83
C VAL A 595 -6.78 -6.23 -0.47
N LYS A 596 -7.01 -6.73 0.73
CA LYS A 596 -6.40 -7.97 1.16
C LYS A 596 -7.09 -9.09 0.41
N VAL A 597 -6.33 -10.02 -0.15
CA VAL A 597 -6.89 -11.11 -0.94
C VAL A 597 -6.48 -12.41 -0.27
N LEU A 598 -7.46 -13.17 0.22
CA LEU A 598 -7.21 -14.49 0.80
C LEU A 598 -6.86 -15.48 -0.31
N GLU A 599 -5.75 -16.20 -0.15
CA GLU A 599 -5.45 -17.31 -1.05
C GLU A 599 -6.25 -18.54 -0.60
N LEU A 600 -7.32 -18.84 -1.33
CA LEU A 600 -8.13 -20.03 -1.07
C LEU A 600 -7.44 -21.27 -1.64
N PRO A 601 -7.36 -22.38 -0.88
CA PRO A 601 -6.95 -23.67 -1.41
C PRO A 601 -8.01 -24.20 -2.39
N GLU A 602 -7.69 -25.26 -3.15
CA GLU A 602 -8.67 -25.88 -4.06
C GLU A 602 -9.78 -26.62 -3.30
N ASP A 603 -9.45 -27.24 -2.15
CA ASP A 603 -10.41 -28.01 -1.35
C ASP A 603 -11.19 -27.10 -0.37
N PRO A 604 -12.53 -27.01 -0.47
CA PRO A 604 -13.35 -26.21 0.43
C PRO A 604 -13.25 -26.62 1.90
N ALA A 605 -12.84 -27.86 2.20
CA ALA A 605 -12.59 -28.29 3.59
C ALA A 605 -11.48 -27.48 4.28
N LEU A 606 -10.59 -26.86 3.50
CA LEU A 606 -9.45 -26.10 4.01
C LEU A 606 -9.71 -24.57 4.05
N TYR A 607 -10.87 -24.09 3.62
CA TYR A 607 -11.18 -22.64 3.57
C TYR A 607 -11.16 -22.01 4.96
N SER A 608 -11.70 -22.71 5.94
CA SER A 608 -11.72 -22.24 7.33
C SER A 608 -10.30 -22.12 7.90
N ASP A 609 -9.43 -23.10 7.62
CA ASP A 609 -8.04 -23.08 8.05
C ASP A 609 -7.27 -21.92 7.41
N ALA A 610 -7.48 -21.68 6.11
CA ALA A 610 -6.87 -20.57 5.38
C ALA A 610 -7.30 -19.20 5.94
N LEU A 611 -8.59 -19.02 6.26
CA LEU A 611 -9.06 -17.77 6.86
C LEU A 611 -8.53 -17.58 8.29
N LEU A 612 -8.47 -18.65 9.09
CA LEU A 612 -7.98 -18.61 10.47
C LEU A 612 -6.48 -18.33 10.56
N SER A 613 -5.68 -18.77 9.58
CA SER A 613 -4.25 -18.47 9.51
C SER A 613 -3.94 -17.05 9.03
N SER A 614 -4.94 -16.31 8.53
CA SER A 614 -4.75 -14.96 8.04
C SER A 614 -4.40 -13.98 9.18
N PRO A 615 -3.29 -13.22 9.12
CA PRO A 615 -2.95 -12.24 10.14
C PRO A 615 -3.94 -11.06 10.17
N TYR A 616 -4.78 -10.92 9.15
CA TYR A 616 -5.70 -9.80 9.00
C TYR A 616 -6.94 -9.85 9.89
N ILE A 617 -7.26 -11.04 10.43
CA ILE A 617 -8.40 -11.25 11.34
C ILE A 617 -8.00 -11.25 12.82
N GLU A 618 -6.71 -11.02 13.12
CA GLU A 618 -6.20 -10.99 14.49
C GLU A 618 -6.90 -9.90 15.32
N CYS A 619 -7.10 -10.17 16.62
CA CYS A 619 -7.80 -9.25 17.50
C CYS A 619 -7.19 -9.28 18.91
N VAL A 620 -6.34 -8.29 19.20
CA VAL A 620 -5.65 -8.17 20.51
C VAL A 620 -6.61 -7.69 21.61
N MET A 621 -7.53 -6.78 21.28
CA MET A 621 -8.54 -6.29 22.20
C MET A 621 -9.90 -6.26 21.51
N MET A 622 -10.87 -6.98 22.08
CA MET A 622 -12.28 -6.84 21.69
C MET A 622 -12.88 -5.65 22.42
N THR A 623 -13.49 -4.73 21.67
CA THR A 623 -14.26 -3.64 22.25
C THR A 623 -15.76 -3.85 21.98
N GLU A 624 -16.62 -3.41 22.90
CA GLU A 624 -18.08 -3.43 22.69
C GLU A 624 -18.49 -2.64 21.42
N GLU A 625 -17.68 -1.67 21.01
CA GLU A 625 -17.85 -0.90 19.79
C GLU A 625 -17.62 -1.72 18.51
N ASP A 626 -16.66 -2.65 18.53
CA ASP A 626 -16.44 -3.57 17.41
C ASP A 626 -17.67 -4.47 17.23
N LYS A 627 -18.30 -4.92 18.33
CA LYS A 627 -19.53 -5.74 18.29
C LYS A 627 -20.75 -4.99 17.73
N LYS A 628 -20.94 -3.71 18.09
CA LYS A 628 -22.06 -2.87 17.61
C LYS A 628 -21.89 -2.38 16.16
N ARG A 629 -20.68 -2.48 15.57
CA ARG A 629 -20.35 -1.93 14.24
C ARG A 629 -21.10 -2.61 13.10
N THR A 630 -21.32 -3.92 13.17
CA THR A 630 -21.97 -4.68 12.10
C THR A 630 -23.47 -4.37 12.01
N GLU A 631 -24.13 -4.20 13.15
CA GLU A 631 -25.54 -3.79 13.22
C GLU A 631 -25.77 -2.40 12.62
N PHE A 632 -24.83 -1.47 12.85
CA PHE A 632 -24.89 -0.12 12.27
C PHE A 632 -24.86 -0.15 10.74
N TYR A 633 -23.95 -0.91 10.12
CA TYR A 633 -23.85 -0.99 8.66
C TYR A 633 -25.08 -1.65 8.03
N ALA A 634 -25.62 -2.69 8.65
CA ALA A 634 -26.84 -3.34 8.17
C ALA A 634 -28.05 -2.40 8.24
N LYS A 635 -28.19 -1.59 9.31
CA LYS A 635 -29.30 -0.64 9.48
C LYS A 635 -29.23 0.55 8.53
N ASN A 636 -28.06 1.19 8.38
CA ASN A 636 -27.90 2.38 7.52
C ASN A 636 -28.28 2.12 6.05
N ASN A 637 -28.04 0.92 5.52
CA ASN A 637 -28.39 0.59 4.14
C ASN A 637 -29.93 0.58 3.91
N SER A 638 -30.70 0.18 4.94
CA SER A 638 -32.17 0.20 4.89
C SER A 638 -32.74 1.62 4.94
N GLU A 639 -32.02 2.57 5.55
CA GLU A 639 -32.46 3.95 5.76
C GLU A 639 -32.02 4.90 4.63
N ILE A 640 -30.85 4.67 4.01
CA ILE A 640 -30.40 5.39 2.79
C ILE A 640 -31.37 5.18 1.63
N LYS A 641 -32.02 4.00 1.55
CA LYS A 641 -33.11 3.75 0.58
C LYS A 641 -34.39 4.55 0.90
N LYS A 642 -34.62 4.96 2.15
CA LYS A 642 -35.81 5.72 2.59
C LYS A 642 -35.62 7.25 2.57
N THR A 643 -34.40 7.76 2.70
CA THR A 643 -34.11 9.19 2.90
C THR A 643 -34.12 10.06 1.64
N LYS A 644 -34.41 9.52 0.45
CA LYS A 644 -34.51 10.30 -0.80
C LYS A 644 -35.72 11.28 -0.87
N MET A 645 -36.43 11.59 0.22
CA MET A 645 -37.68 12.39 0.21
C MET A 645 -37.87 13.46 1.33
N GLY A 646 -36.87 13.87 2.13
CA GLY A 646 -37.08 14.86 3.23
C GLY A 646 -36.00 15.95 3.40
N ASN A 647 -36.35 17.05 4.10
CA ASN A 647 -35.47 18.16 4.48
C ASN A 647 -34.48 17.74 5.58
N ILE A 648 -33.18 17.97 5.38
CA ILE A 648 -32.09 17.46 6.22
C ILE A 648 -32.08 18.12 7.61
N GLU A 649 -32.41 19.40 7.72
CA GLU A 649 -32.37 20.13 9.00
C GLU A 649 -33.42 19.62 9.99
N ASP A 650 -34.65 19.37 9.52
CA ASP A 650 -35.73 18.83 10.36
C ASP A 650 -35.39 17.43 10.90
N PHE A 651 -34.68 16.63 10.11
CA PHE A 651 -34.16 15.34 10.53
C PHE A 651 -33.10 15.50 11.64
N LEU A 652 -32.12 16.40 11.47
CA LEU A 652 -31.06 16.63 12.46
C LEU A 652 -31.59 17.15 13.80
N PHE A 653 -32.63 17.99 13.79
CA PHE A 653 -33.31 18.42 15.02
C PHE A 653 -33.98 17.25 15.76
N SER A 654 -34.53 16.27 15.04
CA SER A 654 -35.22 15.11 15.63
C SER A 654 -34.28 14.10 16.32
N GLU A 655 -32.98 14.19 16.03
CA GLU A 655 -31.94 13.28 16.54
C GLU A 655 -31.44 13.64 17.95
N GLU A 656 -31.78 14.83 18.48
CA GLU A 656 -31.39 15.31 19.82
C GLU A 656 -29.90 15.12 20.16
N ILE A 657 -29.01 15.53 19.23
CA ILE A 657 -27.57 15.27 19.34
C ILE A 657 -26.95 16.14 20.43
N LYS A 658 -26.29 15.49 21.40
CA LYS A 658 -25.52 16.14 22.47
C LYS A 658 -24.03 15.88 22.25
N VAL A 659 -23.24 16.96 22.21
CA VAL A 659 -21.79 16.94 22.09
C VAL A 659 -21.19 17.32 23.43
N VAL A 660 -20.41 16.43 24.04
CA VAL A 660 -19.76 16.64 25.34
C VAL A 660 -18.26 16.78 25.14
N ILE A 661 -17.69 17.86 25.64
CA ILE A 661 -16.25 18.15 25.59
C ILE A 661 -15.65 17.77 26.94
N ASN A 662 -14.66 16.88 26.95
CA ASN A 662 -14.01 16.40 28.18
C ASN A 662 -12.48 16.54 28.08
N ASP A 663 -11.82 16.75 29.21
CA ASP A 663 -10.36 16.64 29.29
C ASP A 663 -9.88 15.19 29.12
N LEU A 664 -8.63 15.03 28.70
CA LEU A 664 -7.96 13.72 28.70
C LEU A 664 -7.70 13.25 30.14
N THR A 665 -8.37 12.17 30.52
CA THR A 665 -8.31 11.51 31.83
C THR A 665 -7.89 10.05 31.66
N ASP A 666 -7.44 9.41 32.74
CA ASP A 666 -7.03 8.00 32.71
C ASP A 666 -8.16 7.09 32.20
N HIS A 667 -9.42 7.43 32.50
CA HIS A 667 -10.59 6.68 32.04
C HIS A 667 -10.86 6.76 30.54
N ASN A 668 -10.44 7.84 29.85
CA ASN A 668 -10.67 8.03 28.42
C ASN A 668 -9.39 7.94 27.57
N PHE A 669 -8.23 7.70 28.19
CA PHE A 669 -6.92 7.67 27.56
C PHE A 669 -6.78 6.57 26.49
N SER A 670 -7.13 5.34 26.84
CA SER A 670 -7.10 4.20 25.91
C SER A 670 -7.98 4.46 24.67
N ARG A 671 -9.13 5.09 24.88
CA ARG A 671 -10.06 5.45 23.81
C ARG A 671 -9.52 6.58 22.92
N ALA A 672 -8.83 7.57 23.49
CA ALA A 672 -8.16 8.62 22.73
C ALA A 672 -7.09 8.05 21.78
N ILE A 673 -6.22 7.15 22.28
CA ILE A 673 -5.22 6.45 21.46
C ILE A 673 -5.87 5.63 20.35
N GLN A 674 -6.95 4.91 20.69
CA GLN A 674 -7.70 4.14 19.72
C GLN A 674 -8.29 5.02 18.61
N LEU A 675 -8.87 6.18 18.94
CA LEU A 675 -9.40 7.14 17.97
C LEU A 675 -8.30 7.69 17.07
N ILE A 676 -7.13 8.04 17.62
CA ILE A 676 -5.96 8.52 16.87
C ILE A 676 -5.49 7.48 15.84
N ASN A 677 -5.44 6.20 16.25
CA ASN A 677 -4.98 5.12 15.39
C ASN A 677 -6.02 4.64 14.37
N LYS A 678 -7.29 4.59 14.74
CA LYS A 678 -8.37 4.06 13.88
C LYS A 678 -8.98 5.10 12.92
N THR A 679 -8.80 6.41 13.16
CA THR A 679 -9.46 7.48 12.39
C THR A 679 -8.58 8.01 11.25
N ASN A 680 -8.99 7.71 10.02
CA ASN A 680 -8.27 8.09 8.79
C ASN A 680 -9.01 9.14 7.94
N GLN A 681 -10.35 9.12 7.89
CA GLN A 681 -11.13 9.95 6.95
C GLN A 681 -11.35 11.38 7.44
N PHE A 682 -11.60 11.55 8.74
CA PHE A 682 -11.72 12.87 9.35
C PHE A 682 -10.58 13.04 10.34
N ASN A 683 -9.37 13.14 9.80
CA ASN A 683 -8.16 13.42 10.54
C ASN A 683 -7.39 14.50 9.75
N THR A 684 -7.17 15.65 10.37
CA THR A 684 -6.60 16.80 9.68
C THR A 684 -5.13 16.59 9.32
N THR A 685 -4.29 16.11 10.25
CA THR A 685 -2.83 16.07 10.05
C THR A 685 -2.26 14.68 9.84
N ALA A 686 -3.09 13.63 9.86
CA ALA A 686 -2.71 12.22 9.79
C ALA A 686 -1.69 11.78 10.87
N LYS A 687 -1.46 12.62 11.90
CA LYS A 687 -0.55 12.32 13.01
C LYS A 687 -1.09 11.13 13.83
N ARG A 688 -0.18 10.27 14.27
CA ARG A 688 -0.45 9.07 15.07
C ARG A 688 0.32 9.20 16.38
N TYR A 689 -0.23 9.97 17.31
CA TYR A 689 0.37 10.13 18.62
C TYR A 689 0.39 8.81 19.37
N SER A 690 1.57 8.44 19.87
CA SER A 690 1.72 7.36 20.84
C SER A 690 1.17 7.78 22.20
N SER A 691 1.11 6.83 23.13
CA SER A 691 0.82 7.13 24.54
C SER A 691 1.82 8.14 25.11
N SER A 692 3.11 7.99 24.82
CA SER A 692 4.17 8.89 25.28
C SER A 692 4.07 10.30 24.69
N ASP A 693 3.63 10.43 23.44
CA ASP A 693 3.40 11.73 22.84
C ASP A 693 2.30 12.51 23.57
N LEU A 694 1.17 11.85 23.89
CA LEU A 694 0.05 12.50 24.58
C LEU A 694 0.45 12.93 26.00
N GLU A 695 1.19 12.10 26.73
CA GLU A 695 1.74 12.45 28.04
C GLU A 695 2.69 13.66 27.96
N THR A 696 3.58 13.65 26.97
CA THR A 696 4.51 14.78 26.74
C THR A 696 3.77 16.07 26.41
N ILE A 697 2.71 15.99 25.60
CA ILE A 697 1.86 17.14 25.27
C ILE A 697 1.15 17.67 26.52
N LYS A 698 0.61 16.78 27.36
CA LYS A 698 -0.04 17.14 28.63
C LYS A 698 0.94 17.84 29.58
N ASN A 699 2.17 17.32 29.70
CA ASN A 699 3.22 17.89 30.55
C ASN A 699 3.74 19.25 30.05
N ASN A 700 3.72 19.48 28.73
CA ASN A 700 4.16 20.74 28.11
C ASN A 700 3.04 21.78 27.92
N SER A 701 2.00 21.75 28.78
CA SER A 701 0.87 22.69 28.73
C SER A 701 0.04 22.66 27.43
N GLY A 702 0.10 21.57 26.67
CA GLY A 702 -0.82 21.31 25.57
C GLY A 702 -2.20 20.91 26.08
N VAL A 703 -3.25 21.16 25.29
CA VAL A 703 -4.62 20.80 25.65
C VAL A 703 -5.07 19.66 24.76
N ILE A 704 -5.48 18.55 25.37
CA ILE A 704 -6.00 17.38 24.67
C ILE A 704 -7.45 17.20 25.11
N ILE A 705 -8.37 17.33 24.16
CA ILE A 705 -9.80 17.21 24.40
C ILE A 705 -10.34 15.94 23.75
N VAL A 706 -11.14 15.21 24.52
CA VAL A 706 -11.90 14.04 24.05
C VAL A 706 -13.37 14.44 23.92
N VAL A 707 -13.92 14.25 22.72
CA VAL A 707 -15.29 14.64 22.39
C VAL A 707 -16.19 13.42 22.42
N GLY A 708 -17.14 13.45 23.35
CA GLY A 708 -18.23 12.50 23.44
C GLY A 708 -19.45 12.97 22.66
N VAL A 709 -20.18 12.05 22.06
CA VAL A 709 -21.45 12.34 21.39
C VAL A 709 -22.49 11.30 21.80
N SER A 710 -23.73 11.75 22.00
CA SER A 710 -24.91 10.90 22.13
C SER A 710 -26.02 11.45 21.24
N ASP A 711 -26.91 10.58 20.75
CA ASP A 711 -28.13 10.97 20.04
C ASP A 711 -29.32 10.15 20.54
N LYS A 712 -30.51 10.34 19.98
CA LYS A 712 -31.74 9.65 20.39
C LYS A 712 -31.63 8.11 20.29
N SER A 713 -30.83 7.60 19.36
CA SER A 713 -30.72 6.18 19.04
C SER A 713 -29.47 5.53 19.65
N ASN A 714 -28.47 6.33 20.01
CA ASN A 714 -27.17 5.88 20.45
C ASN A 714 -26.78 6.49 21.81
N GLU A 715 -26.33 5.63 22.71
CA GLU A 715 -25.77 6.04 24.00
C GLU A 715 -24.51 6.90 23.83
N TYR A 716 -24.13 7.60 24.90
CA TYR A 716 -22.94 8.42 24.97
C TYR A 716 -21.65 7.64 24.62
N GLU A 717 -20.88 8.16 23.67
CA GLU A 717 -19.61 7.56 23.24
C GLU A 717 -18.57 8.62 22.88
N ASN A 718 -17.30 8.40 23.26
CA ASN A 718 -16.17 9.21 22.81
C ASN A 718 -15.89 8.95 21.32
N MET A 719 -16.16 9.94 20.48
CA MET A 719 -16.14 9.84 19.02
C MET A 719 -15.24 10.88 18.34
N GLY A 720 -14.69 11.85 19.07
CA GLY A 720 -13.77 12.84 18.51
C GLY A 720 -12.62 13.16 19.45
N LEU A 721 -11.58 13.79 18.91
CA LEU A 721 -10.45 14.29 19.69
C LEU A 721 -9.82 15.48 18.98
N PHE A 722 -9.33 16.45 19.74
CA PHE A 722 -8.41 17.44 19.18
C PHE A 722 -7.28 17.76 20.16
N VAL A 723 -6.12 18.06 19.57
CA VAL A 723 -4.90 18.45 20.27
C VAL A 723 -4.62 19.90 19.93
N LEU A 724 -4.56 20.75 20.95
CA LEU A 724 -4.21 22.16 20.83
C LEU A 724 -2.83 22.39 21.42
N LYS A 725 -1.98 23.09 20.68
CA LYS A 725 -0.66 23.55 21.14
C LYS A 725 -0.63 25.06 21.21
N LYS A 726 -0.03 25.58 22.28
CA LYS A 726 0.25 27.01 22.45
C LYS A 726 1.73 27.22 22.13
N THR A 727 2.03 27.75 20.95
CA THR A 727 3.41 28.11 20.57
C THR A 727 3.78 29.50 21.08
N ASN A 728 2.80 30.41 21.22
CA ASN A 728 2.90 31.64 21.99
C ASN A 728 1.53 32.01 22.60
N PRO A 729 1.44 33.01 23.50
CA PRO A 729 0.19 33.38 24.17
C PRO A 729 -0.93 33.91 23.25
N GLN A 730 -0.58 34.43 22.08
CA GLN A 730 -1.48 35.04 21.09
C GLN A 730 -2.00 34.05 20.04
N VAL A 731 -1.45 32.83 19.96
CA VAL A 731 -1.76 31.87 18.89
C VAL A 731 -2.09 30.50 19.48
N ILE A 732 -3.25 29.97 19.09
CA ILE A 732 -3.63 28.57 19.35
C ILE A 732 -3.50 27.77 18.06
N HIS A 733 -2.70 26.72 18.09
CA HIS A 733 -2.52 25.80 16.97
C HIS A 733 -3.34 24.54 17.16
N ILE A 734 -4.21 24.22 16.20
CA ILE A 734 -4.94 22.95 16.11
C ILE A 734 -4.02 21.94 15.44
N ASP A 735 -3.33 21.19 16.27
CA ASP A 735 -2.25 20.30 15.86
C ASP A 735 -2.78 18.94 15.35
N LEU A 736 -3.92 18.52 15.88
CA LEU A 736 -4.67 17.36 15.42
C LEU A 736 -6.16 17.63 15.67
N PHE A 737 -6.99 17.35 14.68
CA PHE A 737 -8.44 17.33 14.80
C PHE A 737 -8.92 16.02 14.18
N LEU A 738 -9.64 15.22 14.96
CA LEU A 738 -10.23 13.98 14.49
C LEU A 738 -11.69 13.82 14.90
N LEU A 739 -12.45 13.15 14.04
CA LEU A 739 -13.83 12.76 14.30
C LEU A 739 -14.11 11.39 13.68
N SER A 740 -14.84 10.54 14.40
CA SER A 740 -15.28 9.24 13.90
C SER A 740 -16.20 9.41 12.69
N CYS A 741 -16.10 8.49 11.73
CA CYS A 741 -16.89 8.53 10.49
C CYS A 741 -18.41 8.46 10.74
N ARG A 742 -18.85 7.94 11.89
CA ARG A 742 -20.27 7.85 12.29
C ARG A 742 -20.94 9.22 12.48
N MET A 743 -20.17 10.25 12.78
CA MET A 743 -20.70 11.61 13.04
C MET A 743 -20.56 12.55 11.86
N LEU A 744 -20.07 12.07 10.72
CA LEU A 744 -19.94 12.87 9.50
C LEU A 744 -21.31 13.27 8.96
N GLY A 745 -21.44 14.55 8.61
CA GLY A 745 -22.69 15.11 8.09
C GLY A 745 -23.71 15.49 9.17
N LYS A 746 -23.39 15.34 10.46
CA LYS A 746 -24.20 15.80 11.60
C LYS A 746 -23.73 17.15 12.18
N SER A 747 -22.74 17.80 11.58
CA SER A 747 -22.16 19.10 11.98
C SER A 747 -21.49 19.13 13.36
N VAL A 748 -21.09 17.98 13.90
CA VAL A 748 -20.36 17.91 15.19
C VAL A 748 -19.01 18.62 15.09
N GLU A 749 -18.36 18.56 13.94
CA GLU A 749 -17.14 19.30 13.63
C GLU A 749 -17.29 20.80 13.84
N SER A 750 -18.46 21.37 13.53
CA SER A 750 -18.77 22.78 13.73
C SER A 750 -18.85 23.14 15.22
N ALA A 751 -19.50 22.29 16.02
CA ALA A 751 -19.56 22.47 17.47
C ALA A 751 -18.18 22.38 18.13
N MET A 752 -17.33 21.46 17.67
CA MET A 752 -15.94 21.35 18.13
C MET A 752 -15.12 22.60 17.78
N LEU A 753 -15.20 23.10 16.54
CA LEU A 753 -14.50 24.34 16.15
C LEU A 753 -15.03 25.56 16.90
N ALA A 754 -16.34 25.64 17.15
CA ALA A 754 -16.93 26.67 17.99
C ALA A 754 -16.33 26.63 19.41
N TRP A 755 -16.19 25.44 20.01
CA TRP A 755 -15.53 25.31 21.32
C TRP A 755 -14.08 25.81 21.27
N VAL A 756 -13.29 25.46 20.25
CA VAL A 756 -11.90 25.95 20.10
C VAL A 756 -11.87 27.48 19.98
N TYR A 757 -12.83 28.07 19.26
CA TYR A 757 -12.97 29.53 19.16
C TYR A 757 -13.22 30.20 20.51
N PHE A 758 -14.16 29.70 21.31
CA PHE A 758 -14.42 30.26 22.64
C PHE A 758 -13.27 29.99 23.62
N TYR A 759 -12.62 28.83 23.52
CA TYR A 759 -11.40 28.53 24.28
C TYR A 759 -10.29 29.55 23.98
N ALA A 760 -10.10 29.88 22.71
CA ALA A 760 -9.12 30.86 22.28
C ALA A 760 -9.44 32.27 22.80
N ARG A 761 -10.71 32.69 22.74
CA ARG A 761 -11.16 33.96 23.33
C ARG A 761 -10.91 34.05 24.83
N LYS A 762 -11.26 33.00 25.58
CA LYS A 762 -11.06 32.96 27.04
C LYS A 762 -9.57 33.06 27.42
N ASN A 763 -8.69 32.54 26.58
CA ASN A 763 -7.24 32.57 26.78
C ASN A 763 -6.57 33.82 26.17
N ASN A 764 -7.32 34.83 25.71
CA ASN A 764 -6.81 36.05 25.08
C ASN A 764 -5.90 35.81 23.85
N ALA A 765 -6.14 34.72 23.11
CA ALA A 765 -5.48 34.51 21.83
C ALA A 765 -6.09 35.45 20.77
N ALA A 766 -5.27 35.91 19.82
CA ALA A 766 -5.71 36.71 18.68
C ALA A 766 -6.02 35.82 17.46
N THR A 767 -5.33 34.68 17.34
CA THR A 767 -5.38 33.85 16.14
C THR A 767 -5.49 32.37 16.47
N ILE A 768 -6.28 31.64 15.66
CA ILE A 768 -6.30 30.17 15.63
C ILE A 768 -5.68 29.72 14.32
N ILE A 769 -4.74 28.78 14.36
CA ILE A 769 -4.12 28.20 13.15
C ILE A 769 -4.51 26.73 13.07
N GLY A 770 -5.03 26.33 11.91
CA GLY A 770 -5.34 24.95 11.59
C GLY A 770 -4.50 24.44 10.42
N GLU A 771 -4.02 23.21 10.53
CA GLU A 771 -3.28 22.53 9.45
C GLU A 771 -4.04 21.30 8.98
N ILE A 772 -4.07 21.06 7.66
CA ILE A 772 -4.57 19.84 7.04
C ILE A 772 -3.44 19.29 6.17
N LYS A 773 -2.98 18.08 6.46
CA LYS A 773 -2.09 17.33 5.56
C LYS A 773 -2.94 16.52 4.60
N ILE A 774 -2.86 16.83 3.32
CA ILE A 774 -3.69 16.21 2.29
C ILE A 774 -3.29 14.73 2.14
N THR A 775 -4.25 13.84 2.35
CA THR A 775 -4.10 12.40 2.12
C THR A 775 -5.22 11.92 1.20
N PRO A 776 -5.07 10.78 0.50
CA PRO A 776 -6.15 10.22 -0.33
C PRO A 776 -7.48 10.06 0.43
N ARG A 777 -7.39 9.77 1.73
CA ARG A 777 -8.52 9.35 2.56
C ARG A 777 -9.21 10.48 3.31
N ASN A 778 -8.54 11.62 3.51
CA ASN A 778 -9.11 12.72 4.28
C ASN A 778 -9.87 13.76 3.44
N SER A 779 -10.37 13.38 2.27
CA SER A 779 -11.21 14.26 1.45
C SER A 779 -12.36 14.95 2.23
N PRO A 780 -13.02 14.32 3.23
CA PRO A 780 -14.08 14.99 3.99
C PRO A 780 -13.59 16.19 4.82
N VAL A 781 -12.32 16.23 5.22
CA VAL A 781 -11.79 17.28 6.10
C VAL A 781 -11.10 18.42 5.34
N ARG A 782 -10.81 18.26 4.04
CA ARG A 782 -9.98 19.21 3.26
C ARG A 782 -10.53 20.63 3.22
N LYS A 783 -11.85 20.79 3.34
CA LYS A 783 -12.54 22.09 3.37
C LYS A 783 -13.00 22.50 4.78
N LEU A 784 -12.61 21.76 5.83
CA LEU A 784 -13.07 22.00 7.20
C LEU A 784 -12.85 23.46 7.62
N TYR A 785 -11.62 23.96 7.51
CA TYR A 785 -11.31 25.32 7.96
C TYR A 785 -11.94 26.39 7.07
N GLU A 786 -11.92 26.22 5.75
CA GLU A 786 -12.52 27.15 4.78
C GLU A 786 -14.03 27.31 5.00
N THR A 787 -14.75 26.19 5.17
CA THR A 787 -16.21 26.18 5.43
C THR A 787 -16.58 26.80 6.78
N HIS A 788 -15.62 26.95 7.69
CA HIS A 788 -15.80 27.54 9.02
C HIS A 788 -15.12 28.92 9.13
N GLY A 789 -14.91 29.62 8.01
CA GLY A 789 -14.50 31.02 7.98
C GLY A 789 -13.01 31.28 8.20
N PHE A 790 -12.16 30.24 8.24
CA PHE A 790 -10.72 30.44 8.26
C PHE A 790 -10.23 30.91 6.88
N GLN A 791 -9.25 31.81 6.89
CA GLN A 791 -8.55 32.26 5.69
C GLN A 791 -7.36 31.35 5.40
N ILE A 792 -7.19 30.93 4.16
CA ILE A 792 -6.06 30.08 3.76
C ILE A 792 -4.76 30.92 3.73
N LEU A 793 -3.78 30.52 4.54
CA LEU A 793 -2.42 31.09 4.53
C LEU A 793 -1.59 30.53 3.36
N SER A 794 -1.67 29.21 3.17
CA SER A 794 -0.92 28.50 2.13
C SER A 794 -1.62 27.20 1.79
N GLN A 795 -1.61 26.84 0.50
CA GLN A 795 -2.16 25.59 0.01
C GLN A 795 -1.26 25.03 -1.09
N ASN A 796 -0.89 23.76 -0.97
CA ASN A 796 -0.24 22.97 -2.00
C ASN A 796 -0.85 21.56 -2.02
N ASP A 797 -0.34 20.66 -2.88
CA ASP A 797 -0.86 19.31 -3.03
C ASP A 797 -0.72 18.41 -1.78
N VAL A 798 0.04 18.86 -0.78
CA VAL A 798 0.41 18.08 0.42
C VAL A 798 -0.16 18.69 1.70
N GLU A 799 -0.38 19.99 1.76
CA GLU A 799 -0.75 20.70 2.98
C GLU A 799 -1.62 21.95 2.70
N VAL A 800 -2.60 22.15 3.57
CA VAL A 800 -3.39 23.38 3.69
C VAL A 800 -3.16 23.96 5.08
N LYS A 801 -2.72 25.21 5.16
CA LYS A 801 -2.67 25.97 6.41
C LYS A 801 -3.68 27.09 6.35
N ALA A 802 -4.49 27.21 7.40
CA ALA A 802 -5.53 28.21 7.50
C ALA A 802 -5.46 28.92 8.86
N PHE A 803 -5.88 30.18 8.90
CA PHE A 803 -5.95 30.94 10.14
C PHE A 803 -7.31 31.61 10.32
N LEU A 804 -7.72 31.78 11.56
CA LEU A 804 -8.90 32.54 11.95
C LEU A 804 -8.48 33.70 12.85
N ASP A 805 -8.76 34.92 12.42
CA ASP A 805 -8.64 36.13 13.24
C ASP A 805 -9.88 36.20 14.16
N ILE A 806 -9.65 36.01 15.46
CA ILE A 806 -10.71 35.91 16.47
C ILE A 806 -11.50 37.23 16.58
N ASN A 807 -10.86 38.37 16.31
CA ASN A 807 -11.49 39.69 16.43
C ASN A 807 -12.36 40.04 15.21
N LYS A 808 -12.18 39.34 14.08
CA LYS A 808 -12.91 39.58 12.83
C LYS A 808 -13.89 38.47 12.46
N SER A 809 -13.95 37.42 13.26
CA SER A 809 -14.71 36.21 12.96
C SER A 809 -15.61 35.83 14.13
N SER A 810 -16.71 35.14 13.83
CA SER A 810 -17.59 34.55 14.84
C SER A 810 -17.92 33.13 14.43
N LEU A 811 -17.71 32.19 15.36
CA LEU A 811 -18.16 30.80 15.23
C LEU A 811 -19.23 30.53 16.27
N SER A 812 -20.28 29.82 15.87
CA SER A 812 -21.40 29.44 16.72
C SER A 812 -21.66 27.95 16.66
N VAL A 813 -22.23 27.41 17.73
CA VAL A 813 -22.68 26.02 17.76
C VAL A 813 -23.96 25.92 16.92
N PRO A 814 -24.08 24.94 15.99
CA PRO A 814 -25.30 24.74 15.23
C PRO A 814 -26.53 24.56 16.15
N PRO A 815 -27.69 25.13 15.80
CA PRO A 815 -28.84 25.21 16.71
C PRO A 815 -29.48 23.86 17.05
N TRP A 816 -29.25 22.83 16.23
CA TRP A 816 -29.71 21.45 16.49
C TRP A 816 -28.75 20.63 17.36
N LEU A 817 -27.60 21.20 17.77
CA LEU A 817 -26.63 20.54 18.64
C LEU A 817 -26.65 21.16 20.03
N THR A 818 -26.64 20.31 21.06
CA THR A 818 -26.40 20.76 22.44
C THR A 818 -24.94 20.50 22.81
N LEU A 819 -24.15 21.57 23.02
CA LEU A 819 -22.76 21.46 23.46
C LEU A 819 -22.69 21.54 24.99
N ILE A 820 -22.06 20.54 25.62
CA ILE A 820 -21.85 20.44 27.07
C ILE A 820 -20.34 20.45 27.33
N ASP A 821 -19.84 21.45 28.04
CA ASP A 821 -18.41 21.55 28.39
C ASP A 821 -18.17 20.99 29.80
N LYS A 822 -17.43 19.89 29.91
CA LYS A 822 -17.00 19.28 31.17
C LYS A 822 -15.52 19.45 31.45
N THR A 823 -14.85 20.33 30.71
CA THR A 823 -13.42 20.57 30.89
C THR A 823 -13.17 21.51 32.06
N ASP A 824 -12.02 21.37 32.70
CA ASP A 824 -11.51 22.30 33.72
C ASP A 824 -11.21 23.69 33.13
N THR A 825 -11.23 23.80 31.79
CA THR A 825 -11.02 25.07 31.08
C THR A 825 -12.23 26.01 31.18
N GLY A 826 -13.43 25.49 31.47
CA GLY A 826 -14.67 26.25 31.72
C GLY A 826 -15.06 27.22 30.61
N VAL A 827 -14.96 26.82 29.35
CA VAL A 827 -15.22 27.67 28.17
C VAL A 827 -16.70 28.04 28.08
N PHE A 828 -17.57 27.10 28.45
CA PHE A 828 -18.99 27.33 28.68
C PHE A 828 -19.31 27.09 30.16
N ALA A 829 -20.19 27.91 30.74
CA ALA A 829 -20.76 27.59 32.06
C ALA A 829 -21.75 26.44 31.89
N CYS A 830 -21.59 25.37 32.68
CA CYS A 830 -22.49 24.21 32.71
C CYS A 830 -23.96 24.58 32.88
#